data_AF-A0A7S4IZ31-F1
#
_entry.id   AF-A0A7S4IZ31-F1
#
_cell.length_a   1.000
_cell.length_b   1.000
_cell.length_c   1.000
_cell.angle_alpha   90.00
_cell.angle_beta   90.00
_cell.angle_gamma   90.00
#
_symmetry.space_group_name_H-M   'P 1'
#
loop_
_entity.id
_entity.type
_entity.pdbx_description
1 polymer ?
#
loop_
_entity_poly.entity_id
_entity_poly.type
_entity_poly.pdbx_seq_one_letter_code
_entity_poly.pdbx_strand_id
1 'polypeptide(L)'
;MLNHTRRRPLVALLLALLVASSALPDGVVSVSRPNANANDALRASGTSRRLDASAAAAASTAAEPPFGRGRGGRCADVLLRELRGGHSSMPPALSDLVSETVSSDRKIVVVTGGVLSGIGKGVTASSIGVLFRAMGLRVTALKIDPYLNVDAGTMSPFEHGEVFVLDDGGETDLDLGNYERFLGVCLTGESNLSTGKIYREVIERERIGEYLGKTVQVVPHVSDAIQEWVLRVARTPVTRVSTLSGETSGAAGTAGSSGSGEEEGKDNLPPEVCIVELGGTLGDIESMPFVEALRQLQEHVGYKNMCFVHVSLVPVLGSPTEQKTKPTQHSVKSMMQLGLRPDFICCRGKEPLEPGTKSKLSLFTSVPENAIISIHDVTNIYRVPLMMLEQRMSSMLARRLRIRPFAQRRDSEKYSAVTPGDGAATATTQQQPPQPPTACSNVRESDLIKNWTELADGVDRPEGECRIAMVGKYCDQGDAYLSVVKALTHSAIATKQRLRIEWIVASDLTAGDDDDSSSSKSSDPDPDAAASRKRDAWRRLRECDGVVVPGGFGRRGFDGKIRAVRYARESRTPFLGICLGMQAAVVEYARNVLGRERADSAEFEENLAKDEEDCVVFMPEGDRERMGGTMRLGARETVLKEGSLARRAYGDVERVMERHRHRYEVNPNMVHDFEEAGLHFVGRNSDGTGERMEVIELDSPDVHPYFVAAQFHPEFTSRPERPNPLFYGLLQASKDRVGAGGGDGGVM
;
A
#
# COMPACT_ATOMS: atom_id res chain seq x y z
N MET A 1 -12.64 10.98 51.84
CA MET A 1 -14.06 11.23 52.18
C MET A 1 -14.93 10.82 50.98
N LEU A 2 -16.24 10.66 51.19
CA LEU A 2 -17.26 10.34 50.16
C LEU A 2 -17.52 11.59 49.27
N ASN A 3 -18.15 11.56 48.07
CA ASN A 3 -18.76 10.53 47.21
C ASN A 3 -18.69 11.04 45.73
N HIS A 4 -18.54 10.23 44.66
CA HIS A 4 -19.59 9.56 43.84
C HIS A 4 -20.67 10.50 43.24
N THR A 5 -21.21 10.33 42.01
CA THR A 5 -21.24 9.27 40.93
C THR A 5 -21.64 9.96 39.59
N ARG A 6 -21.58 9.44 38.33
CA ARG A 6 -21.17 8.20 37.61
C ARG A 6 -21.27 8.51 36.08
N ARG A 7 -20.50 7.83 35.19
CA ARG A 7 -20.99 7.12 33.96
C ARG A 7 -19.88 6.55 33.04
N ARG A 8 -19.66 5.23 33.12
CA ARG A 8 -19.10 4.27 32.12
C ARG A 8 -19.45 2.85 32.64
N PRO A 9 -19.39 1.76 31.84
CA PRO A 9 -19.91 1.56 30.48
C PRO A 9 -20.89 0.35 30.42
N LEU A 10 -21.38 0.00 29.22
CA LEU A 10 -22.52 -0.92 29.00
C LEU A 10 -22.22 -2.44 29.10
N VAL A 11 -21.08 -2.85 29.68
CA VAL A 11 -20.56 -4.23 29.59
C VAL A 11 -21.09 -5.16 30.70
N ALA A 12 -21.55 -4.62 31.84
CA ALA A 12 -21.89 -5.42 33.02
C ALA A 12 -23.25 -6.15 32.98
N LEU A 13 -24.13 -5.87 32.00
CA LEU A 13 -25.52 -6.30 32.06
C LEU A 13 -25.77 -7.75 31.57
N LEU A 14 -24.89 -8.31 30.73
CA LEU A 14 -25.12 -9.63 30.13
C LEU A 14 -24.80 -10.83 31.05
N LEU A 15 -23.91 -10.68 32.04
CA LEU A 15 -23.50 -11.81 32.91
C LEU A 15 -24.47 -12.06 34.09
N ALA A 16 -25.38 -11.13 34.40
CA ALA A 16 -26.26 -11.23 35.57
C ALA A 16 -27.50 -12.12 35.35
N LEU A 17 -27.77 -12.58 34.12
CA LEU A 17 -29.00 -13.30 33.75
C LEU A 17 -28.87 -14.83 33.69
N LEU A 18 -27.72 -15.39 34.05
CA LEU A 18 -27.41 -16.83 33.85
C LEU A 18 -27.11 -17.63 35.13
N VAL A 19 -27.23 -17.04 36.32
CA VAL A 19 -27.01 -17.75 37.60
C VAL A 19 -28.09 -17.39 38.62
N ALA A 20 -28.67 -18.42 39.24
CA ALA A 20 -29.58 -18.39 40.39
C ALA A 20 -30.96 -17.70 40.22
N SER A 21 -31.97 -18.52 39.93
CA SER A 21 -33.00 -18.77 40.97
C SER A 21 -33.60 -20.16 40.81
N SER A 22 -33.72 -20.90 41.91
CA SER A 22 -34.28 -22.25 41.96
C SER A 22 -35.16 -22.42 43.19
N ALA A 23 -36.48 -22.45 42.99
CA ALA A 23 -37.47 -22.77 44.01
C ALA A 23 -38.68 -23.46 43.38
N LEU A 24 -39.06 -24.61 43.93
CA LEU A 24 -40.35 -25.27 43.68
C LEU A 24 -41.37 -24.83 44.76
N PRO A 25 -42.66 -25.14 44.57
CA PRO A 25 -43.14 -26.35 45.26
C PRO A 25 -44.11 -27.23 44.45
N ASP A 26 -44.03 -28.53 44.76
CA ASP A 26 -45.06 -29.58 44.79
C ASP A 26 -46.26 -29.54 43.82
N GLY A 27 -46.31 -30.56 42.94
CA GLY A 27 -47.49 -30.99 42.19
C GLY A 27 -47.37 -32.47 41.83
N VAL A 28 -48.33 -33.31 42.23
CA VAL A 28 -48.24 -34.78 42.19
C VAL A 28 -48.83 -35.35 40.88
N VAL A 29 -48.23 -36.41 40.30
CA VAL A 29 -48.88 -37.66 39.83
C VAL A 29 -47.94 -38.50 38.93
N SER A 30 -47.59 -39.66 39.47
CA SER A 30 -47.00 -40.91 38.96
C SER A 30 -47.10 -41.35 37.48
N VAL A 31 -46.10 -42.17 37.05
CA VAL A 31 -46.22 -43.44 36.26
C VAL A 31 -46.61 -43.31 34.75
N SER A 32 -46.02 -44.01 33.76
CA SER A 32 -44.90 -44.97 33.70
C SER A 32 -44.37 -45.20 32.24
N ARG A 33 -43.22 -45.88 32.10
CA ARG A 33 -42.80 -46.64 30.89
C ARG A 33 -43.65 -47.93 30.75
N PRO A 34 -43.87 -48.58 29.57
CA PRO A 34 -42.78 -49.08 28.69
C PRO A 34 -43.02 -49.31 27.16
N ASN A 35 -41.93 -49.67 26.48
CA ASN A 35 -41.74 -50.67 25.38
C ASN A 35 -42.69 -50.79 24.14
N ALA A 36 -42.05 -50.60 22.98
CA ALA A 36 -41.80 -51.61 21.91
C ALA A 36 -42.83 -51.94 20.79
N ASN A 37 -42.27 -51.91 19.56
CA ASN A 37 -42.43 -52.82 18.41
C ASN A 37 -43.72 -52.89 17.53
N ALA A 38 -43.42 -52.96 16.22
CA ALA A 38 -44.09 -53.73 15.14
C ALA A 38 -45.33 -53.19 14.39
N ASN A 39 -45.08 -52.85 13.12
CA ASN A 39 -45.76 -53.29 11.88
C ASN A 39 -47.28 -53.15 11.60
N ASP A 40 -47.54 -52.62 10.39
CA ASP A 40 -48.51 -53.05 9.35
C ASP A 40 -50.05 -52.99 9.55
N ALA A 41 -50.64 -51.90 9.04
CA ALA A 41 -51.92 -51.85 8.27
C ALA A 41 -52.03 -50.45 7.61
N LEU A 42 -52.21 -50.16 6.29
CA LEU A 42 -53.06 -50.72 5.20
C LEU A 42 -54.54 -50.77 5.60
N ARG A 43 -55.51 -50.03 5.02
CA ARG A 43 -55.73 -49.37 3.70
C ARG A 43 -56.80 -48.26 3.90
N ALA A 44 -57.09 -47.29 3.01
CA ALA A 44 -56.53 -46.72 1.76
C ALA A 44 -57.22 -45.31 1.59
N SER A 45 -57.36 -44.59 0.46
CA SER A 45 -57.10 -44.77 -0.99
C SER A 45 -57.01 -43.38 -1.67
N GLY A 46 -56.68 -43.28 -2.97
CA GLY A 46 -56.55 -41.96 -3.62
C GLY A 46 -56.09 -41.91 -5.10
N THR A 47 -56.55 -42.83 -5.96
CA THR A 47 -56.39 -42.85 -7.44
C THR A 47 -54.98 -42.78 -8.06
N SER A 48 -54.68 -43.71 -8.99
CA SER A 48 -53.45 -43.76 -9.80
C SER A 48 -53.72 -44.37 -11.17
N ARG A 49 -52.98 -43.92 -12.21
CA ARG A 49 -52.69 -44.56 -13.52
C ARG A 49 -51.54 -43.73 -14.14
N ARG A 50 -50.30 -44.21 -14.40
CA ARG A 50 -49.80 -45.52 -14.88
C ARG A 50 -50.35 -45.82 -16.29
N LEU A 51 -49.57 -46.14 -17.32
CA LEU A 51 -48.33 -46.95 -17.42
C LEU A 51 -47.37 -46.51 -18.55
N ASP A 52 -46.17 -47.10 -18.58
CA ASP A 52 -45.13 -46.97 -19.61
C ASP A 52 -45.17 -48.02 -20.75
N ALA A 53 -44.36 -47.75 -21.78
CA ALA A 53 -43.56 -48.70 -22.61
C ALA A 53 -44.12 -49.30 -23.93
N SER A 54 -43.46 -48.91 -25.03
CA SER A 54 -43.35 -49.59 -26.36
C SER A 54 -44.62 -49.64 -27.25
N ALA A 55 -44.56 -49.66 -28.60
CA ALA A 55 -43.45 -49.94 -29.51
C ALA A 55 -43.60 -49.27 -30.92
N ALA A 56 -42.48 -49.23 -31.66
CA ALA A 56 -42.32 -49.31 -33.13
C ALA A 56 -43.10 -48.40 -34.13
N ALA A 57 -42.30 -47.60 -34.87
CA ALA A 57 -42.29 -47.43 -36.33
C ALA A 57 -43.47 -46.78 -37.11
N ALA A 58 -43.24 -45.53 -37.55
CA ALA A 58 -43.64 -44.97 -38.85
C ALA A 58 -42.60 -43.89 -39.26
N ALA A 59 -42.55 -43.47 -40.54
CA ALA A 59 -41.42 -42.67 -41.07
C ALA A 59 -41.84 -41.41 -41.86
N SER A 60 -40.97 -40.37 -41.87
CA SER A 60 -40.83 -39.44 -43.01
C SER A 60 -39.53 -38.60 -42.97
N THR A 61 -38.60 -38.93 -43.88
CA THR A 61 -37.81 -38.06 -44.78
C THR A 61 -37.21 -36.70 -44.36
N ALA A 62 -35.95 -36.49 -44.80
CA ALA A 62 -35.26 -35.24 -45.17
C ALA A 62 -34.70 -34.33 -44.05
N ALA A 63 -33.49 -33.75 -44.15
CA ALA A 63 -32.37 -34.00 -45.08
C ALA A 63 -31.02 -33.52 -44.49
N GLU A 64 -29.90 -34.10 -44.92
CA GLU A 64 -28.54 -33.66 -44.56
C GLU A 64 -27.91 -32.73 -45.62
N PRO A 65 -27.08 -31.74 -45.22
CA PRO A 65 -26.07 -31.12 -46.09
C PRO A 65 -24.73 -31.91 -46.01
N PRO A 66 -24.10 -32.30 -47.13
CA PRO A 66 -22.88 -33.10 -47.11
C PRO A 66 -21.61 -32.24 -47.02
N PHE A 67 -20.67 -32.58 -46.12
CA PHE A 67 -19.29 -32.08 -46.22
C PHE A 67 -18.19 -33.12 -45.96
N GLY A 68 -17.38 -33.32 -47.02
CA GLY A 68 -16.09 -34.00 -47.16
C GLY A 68 -15.42 -34.69 -45.96
N ARG A 69 -15.06 -35.97 -46.17
CA ARG A 69 -14.01 -36.67 -45.42
C ARG A 69 -12.62 -36.05 -45.69
N GLY A 70 -12.28 -34.99 -44.96
CA GLY A 70 -10.94 -34.40 -44.92
C GLY A 70 -9.97 -35.09 -43.95
N ARG A 71 -8.66 -34.93 -44.14
CA ARG A 71 -7.60 -35.54 -43.28
C ARG A 71 -7.53 -34.88 -41.89
N GLY A 72 -8.41 -35.28 -40.97
CA GLY A 72 -8.53 -34.70 -39.61
C GLY A 72 -7.82 -35.46 -38.46
N GLY A 73 -7.14 -36.56 -38.73
CA GLY A 73 -6.58 -37.51 -37.74
C GLY A 73 -5.36 -37.02 -36.93
N ARG A 74 -5.40 -35.77 -36.46
CA ARG A 74 -4.49 -35.21 -35.43
C ARG A 74 -5.20 -34.21 -34.49
N CYS A 75 -6.30 -33.57 -34.90
CA CYS A 75 -7.10 -32.73 -33.98
C CYS A 75 -8.01 -33.56 -33.07
N ALA A 76 -8.68 -34.59 -33.62
CA ALA A 76 -9.59 -35.43 -32.86
C ALA A 76 -8.87 -36.18 -31.71
N ASP A 77 -7.66 -36.65 -31.94
CA ASP A 77 -6.86 -37.35 -30.93
C ASP A 77 -6.35 -36.42 -29.82
N VAL A 78 -6.17 -35.11 -30.07
CA VAL A 78 -5.84 -34.14 -29.01
C VAL A 78 -7.06 -33.91 -28.12
N LEU A 79 -8.22 -33.57 -28.71
CA LEU A 79 -9.48 -33.43 -27.95
C LEU A 79 -9.82 -34.69 -27.16
N LEU A 80 -9.68 -35.88 -27.76
CA LEU A 80 -9.94 -37.16 -27.09
C LEU A 80 -8.91 -37.49 -25.99
N ARG A 81 -7.72 -36.87 -25.99
CA ARG A 81 -6.74 -37.01 -24.92
C ARG A 81 -7.09 -36.13 -23.72
N GLU A 82 -7.48 -34.88 -23.97
CA GLU A 82 -7.98 -33.94 -22.95
C GLU A 82 -9.29 -34.42 -22.32
N LEU A 83 -10.23 -34.93 -23.12
CA LEU A 83 -11.51 -35.48 -22.65
C LEU A 83 -11.38 -36.85 -21.93
N ARG A 84 -10.20 -37.48 -21.96
CA ARG A 84 -9.92 -38.74 -21.23
C ARG A 84 -8.87 -38.59 -20.13
N GLY A 85 -8.28 -37.41 -19.98
CA GLY A 85 -7.29 -37.09 -18.95
C GLY A 85 -7.94 -36.85 -17.59
N GLY A 86 -8.31 -37.92 -16.88
CA GLY A 86 -8.89 -37.87 -15.54
C GLY A 86 -7.91 -37.49 -14.41
N HIS A 87 -7.00 -36.55 -14.64
CA HIS A 87 -6.06 -35.99 -13.67
C HIS A 87 -6.03 -34.46 -13.84
N SER A 88 -5.89 -33.74 -12.72
CA SER A 88 -5.81 -32.27 -12.71
C SER A 88 -4.46 -31.78 -13.24
N SER A 89 -4.35 -31.65 -14.57
CA SER A 89 -3.24 -30.93 -15.20
C SER A 89 -3.36 -29.43 -14.95
N MET A 90 -2.32 -28.84 -14.38
CA MET A 90 -2.12 -27.39 -14.26
C MET A 90 -2.39 -26.67 -15.60
N PRO A 91 -3.03 -25.48 -15.60
CA PRO A 91 -3.22 -24.69 -16.81
C PRO A 91 -1.89 -24.40 -17.53
N PRO A 92 -1.83 -24.37 -18.88
CA PRO A 92 -0.59 -24.14 -19.61
C PRO A 92 0.12 -22.83 -19.21
N ALA A 93 -0.62 -21.73 -19.07
CA ALA A 93 -0.06 -20.43 -18.67
C ALA A 93 0.61 -20.48 -17.28
N LEU A 94 0.00 -21.14 -16.30
CA LEU A 94 0.59 -21.37 -14.99
C LEU A 94 1.82 -22.31 -15.08
N SER A 95 1.77 -23.35 -15.91
CA SER A 95 2.89 -24.28 -16.13
C SER A 95 4.12 -23.58 -16.72
N ASP A 96 3.93 -22.66 -17.66
CA ASP A 96 5.00 -21.86 -18.25
C ASP A 96 5.59 -20.89 -17.20
N LEU A 97 4.75 -20.18 -16.43
CA LEU A 97 5.20 -19.28 -15.36
C LEU A 97 5.97 -20.00 -14.23
N VAL A 98 5.53 -21.21 -13.84
CA VAL A 98 6.24 -22.07 -12.88
C VAL A 98 7.59 -22.49 -13.47
N SER A 99 7.62 -22.95 -14.72
CA SER A 99 8.83 -23.40 -15.40
C SER A 99 9.86 -22.26 -15.57
N GLU A 100 9.42 -21.06 -15.90
CA GLU A 100 10.24 -19.84 -15.97
C GLU A 100 10.81 -19.47 -14.59
N THR A 101 9.98 -19.53 -13.55
CA THR A 101 10.38 -19.19 -12.16
C THR A 101 11.39 -20.19 -11.59
N VAL A 102 11.26 -21.48 -11.90
CA VAL A 102 12.21 -22.51 -11.46
C VAL A 102 13.53 -22.45 -12.24
N SER A 103 13.49 -22.16 -13.55
CA SER A 103 14.67 -22.11 -14.42
C SER A 103 15.50 -20.82 -14.26
N SER A 104 14.85 -19.67 -14.05
CA SER A 104 15.51 -18.41 -13.64
C SER A 104 16.01 -18.42 -12.19
N ASP A 105 15.72 -19.49 -11.43
CA ASP A 105 15.95 -19.65 -9.99
C ASP A 105 15.39 -18.51 -9.11
N ARG A 106 14.39 -17.77 -9.61
CA ARG A 106 13.70 -16.67 -8.93
C ARG A 106 13.12 -17.08 -7.57
N LYS A 107 13.16 -16.19 -6.58
CA LYS A 107 12.74 -16.47 -5.19
C LYS A 107 11.43 -15.77 -4.84
N ILE A 108 10.62 -16.42 -4.02
CA ILE A 108 9.37 -15.91 -3.47
C ILE A 108 9.46 -16.00 -1.94
N VAL A 109 9.26 -14.88 -1.26
CA VAL A 109 9.25 -14.82 0.22
C VAL A 109 7.90 -14.33 0.68
N VAL A 110 7.10 -15.24 1.20
CA VAL A 110 5.75 -14.93 1.70
C VAL A 110 5.85 -14.48 3.16
N VAL A 111 5.31 -13.31 3.46
CA VAL A 111 5.16 -12.78 4.82
C VAL A 111 3.68 -12.85 5.21
N THR A 112 3.40 -13.47 6.35
CA THR A 112 2.03 -13.69 6.86
C THR A 112 1.87 -13.14 8.28
N GLY A 113 0.66 -12.74 8.67
CA GLY A 113 0.31 -12.43 10.07
C GLY A 113 -0.63 -13.49 10.68
N GLY A 114 -0.95 -13.38 11.97
CA GLY A 114 -1.96 -14.26 12.57
C GLY A 114 -2.54 -13.86 13.93
N VAL A 115 -1.78 -13.16 14.81
CA VAL A 115 -2.32 -12.81 16.14
C VAL A 115 -3.17 -11.54 16.14
N LEU A 116 -2.78 -10.53 15.35
CA LEU A 116 -3.51 -9.26 15.15
C LEU A 116 -3.19 -8.73 13.75
N SER A 117 -4.10 -7.95 13.16
CA SER A 117 -3.76 -7.00 12.11
C SER A 117 -2.95 -5.80 12.68
N GLY A 118 -2.38 -4.95 11.83
CA GLY A 118 -1.60 -3.78 12.25
C GLY A 118 -0.23 -4.08 12.92
N ILE A 119 0.15 -5.35 13.08
CA ILE A 119 1.37 -5.79 13.81
C ILE A 119 2.73 -5.39 13.15
N GLY A 120 2.72 -4.61 12.06
CA GLY A 120 3.91 -4.26 11.29
C GLY A 120 4.34 -5.33 10.28
N LYS A 121 3.38 -5.99 9.61
CA LYS A 121 3.65 -6.93 8.51
C LYS A 121 4.43 -6.25 7.36
N GLY A 122 3.90 -5.18 6.76
CA GLY A 122 4.56 -4.43 5.70
C GLY A 122 5.94 -3.89 6.07
N VAL A 123 6.15 -3.43 7.32
CA VAL A 123 7.48 -3.03 7.81
C VAL A 123 8.44 -4.21 7.88
N THR A 124 7.97 -5.38 8.35
CA THR A 124 8.77 -6.62 8.41
C THR A 124 9.17 -7.10 7.01
N ALA A 125 8.21 -7.13 6.09
CA ALA A 125 8.41 -7.54 4.70
C ALA A 125 9.31 -6.57 3.92
N SER A 126 9.08 -5.26 4.04
CA SER A 126 9.94 -4.22 3.47
C SER A 126 11.38 -4.32 4.00
N SER A 127 11.55 -4.60 5.30
CA SER A 127 12.88 -4.78 5.92
C SER A 127 13.62 -6.00 5.36
N ILE A 128 12.92 -7.11 5.13
CA ILE A 128 13.47 -8.29 4.45
C ILE A 128 13.90 -7.96 3.02
N GLY A 129 13.12 -7.14 2.30
CA GLY A 129 13.50 -6.63 0.98
C GLY A 129 14.76 -5.75 0.99
N VAL A 130 14.95 -4.89 2.00
CA VAL A 130 16.20 -4.13 2.21
C VAL A 130 17.39 -5.08 2.40
N LEU A 131 17.23 -6.16 3.17
CA LEU A 131 18.30 -7.17 3.33
C LEU A 131 18.66 -7.88 2.02
N PHE A 132 17.70 -8.10 1.12
CA PHE A 132 17.98 -8.67 -0.20
C PHE A 132 18.62 -7.64 -1.15
N ARG A 133 18.19 -6.37 -1.15
CA ARG A 133 18.92 -5.29 -1.87
C ARG A 133 20.37 -5.20 -1.41
N ALA A 134 20.64 -5.34 -0.10
CA ALA A 134 21.97 -5.38 0.48
C ALA A 134 22.79 -6.66 0.15
N MET A 135 22.18 -7.69 -0.45
CA MET A 135 22.89 -8.81 -1.10
C MET A 135 23.14 -8.57 -2.60
N GLY A 136 22.76 -7.40 -3.13
CA GLY A 136 22.84 -7.06 -4.56
C GLY A 136 21.71 -7.63 -5.42
N LEU A 137 20.59 -8.06 -4.83
CA LEU A 137 19.46 -8.65 -5.57
C LEU A 137 18.53 -7.58 -6.16
N ARG A 138 17.92 -7.88 -7.31
CA ARG A 138 16.69 -7.19 -7.78
C ARG A 138 15.48 -7.72 -7.00
N VAL A 139 14.72 -6.80 -6.38
CA VAL A 139 13.60 -7.11 -5.49
C VAL A 139 12.34 -6.39 -5.98
N THR A 140 11.22 -7.10 -6.05
CA THR A 140 9.87 -6.55 -6.22
C THR A 140 8.99 -6.92 -5.03
N ALA A 141 7.80 -6.32 -4.93
CA ALA A 141 6.81 -6.60 -3.89
C ALA A 141 5.42 -6.81 -4.47
N LEU A 142 4.63 -7.66 -3.80
CA LEU A 142 3.22 -7.91 -4.04
C LEU A 142 2.48 -7.89 -2.70
N LYS A 143 1.52 -6.99 -2.55
CA LYS A 143 0.58 -6.97 -1.42
C LYS A 143 -0.68 -7.71 -1.84
N ILE A 144 -1.02 -8.77 -1.11
CA ILE A 144 -2.29 -9.49 -1.25
C ILE A 144 -3.24 -8.97 -0.18
N ASP A 145 -4.40 -8.48 -0.59
CA ASP A 145 -5.42 -7.95 0.29
C ASP A 145 -6.70 -8.81 0.25
N PRO A 146 -7.13 -9.38 1.39
CA PRO A 146 -8.28 -10.28 1.41
C PRO A 146 -9.64 -9.58 1.22
N TYR A 147 -9.69 -8.24 1.23
CA TYR A 147 -10.92 -7.47 1.05
C TYR A 147 -11.56 -7.66 -0.34
N LEU A 148 -12.88 -7.42 -0.41
CA LEU A 148 -13.69 -7.59 -1.63
C LEU A 148 -13.63 -6.39 -2.59
N ASN A 149 -13.22 -5.20 -2.14
CA ASN A 149 -13.04 -4.04 -3.02
C ASN A 149 -11.98 -4.36 -4.09
N VAL A 150 -12.20 -3.93 -5.33
CA VAL A 150 -11.23 -4.15 -6.41
C VAL A 150 -9.98 -3.29 -6.16
N ASP A 151 -10.19 -1.99 -5.96
CA ASP A 151 -9.15 -0.98 -5.79
C ASP A 151 -9.46 -0.09 -4.57
N ALA A 152 -8.41 0.38 -3.89
CA ALA A 152 -8.52 1.09 -2.61
C ALA A 152 -9.15 2.48 -2.74
N GLY A 153 -9.12 3.08 -3.94
CA GLY A 153 -9.66 4.42 -4.22
C GLY A 153 -11.15 4.61 -3.90
N THR A 154 -11.89 3.51 -3.75
CA THR A 154 -13.31 3.48 -3.38
C THR A 154 -13.58 3.55 -1.86
N MET A 155 -12.57 3.30 -1.02
CA MET A 155 -12.73 3.22 0.43
C MET A 155 -12.54 4.58 1.12
N SER A 156 -13.14 4.77 2.29
CA SER A 156 -12.93 6.01 3.05
C SER A 156 -11.58 5.97 3.79
N PRO A 157 -10.83 7.10 3.85
CA PRO A 157 -9.59 7.17 4.63
C PRO A 157 -9.75 6.98 6.14
N PHE A 158 -11.00 6.92 6.63
CA PHE A 158 -11.33 6.62 8.02
C PHE A 158 -11.36 5.12 8.30
N GLU A 159 -11.78 4.30 7.33
CA GLU A 159 -11.90 2.84 7.48
C GLU A 159 -10.61 2.11 7.10
N HIS A 160 -9.91 2.59 6.06
CA HIS A 160 -8.77 1.90 5.46
C HIS A 160 -7.44 2.66 5.57
N GLY A 161 -7.47 3.91 6.06
CA GLY A 161 -6.34 4.83 5.94
C GLY A 161 -6.17 5.41 4.53
N GLU A 162 -5.09 6.15 4.32
CA GLU A 162 -4.78 6.84 3.08
C GLU A 162 -4.65 5.91 1.86
N VAL A 163 -5.25 6.30 0.72
CA VAL A 163 -5.09 5.61 -0.57
C VAL A 163 -3.74 5.98 -1.18
N PHE A 164 -2.89 4.99 -1.48
CA PHE A 164 -1.59 5.20 -2.10
C PHE A 164 -1.68 5.06 -3.63
N VAL A 165 -1.30 6.11 -4.35
CA VAL A 165 -1.34 6.14 -5.83
C VAL A 165 0.02 5.76 -6.41
N LEU A 166 -0.01 5.00 -7.49
CA LEU A 166 1.15 4.52 -8.25
C LEU A 166 1.31 5.26 -9.59
N ASP A 167 2.45 5.10 -10.26
CA ASP A 167 2.76 5.85 -11.48
C ASP A 167 1.82 5.53 -12.66
N ASP A 168 1.33 4.28 -12.73
CA ASP A 168 0.32 3.83 -13.70
C ASP A 168 -1.12 4.24 -13.36
N GLY A 169 -1.33 4.93 -12.24
CA GLY A 169 -2.65 5.31 -11.73
C GLY A 169 -3.34 4.24 -10.88
N GLY A 170 -2.65 3.16 -10.49
CA GLY A 170 -3.17 2.20 -9.53
C GLY A 170 -3.53 2.86 -8.19
N GLU A 171 -4.79 2.74 -7.76
CA GLU A 171 -5.28 3.20 -6.45
C GLU A 171 -5.19 2.07 -5.43
N THR A 172 -4.14 2.08 -4.62
CA THR A 172 -3.70 0.90 -3.86
C THR A 172 -3.62 1.11 -2.35
N ASP A 173 -3.45 0.02 -1.62
CA ASP A 173 -3.25 0.02 -0.18
C ASP A 173 -1.95 0.73 0.25
N LEU A 174 -1.99 1.28 1.46
CA LEU A 174 -0.96 2.10 2.09
C LEU A 174 0.37 1.36 2.33
N ASP A 175 0.38 0.02 2.41
CA ASP A 175 1.63 -0.75 2.50
C ASP A 175 2.45 -0.73 1.19
N LEU A 176 1.85 -0.48 0.01
CA LEU A 176 2.65 -0.27 -1.22
C LEU A 176 3.55 0.95 -1.08
N GLY A 177 3.07 1.99 -0.39
CA GLY A 177 3.87 3.14 0.01
C GLY A 177 4.95 2.82 1.07
N ASN A 178 4.93 1.67 1.74
CA ASN A 178 6.06 1.20 2.54
C ASN A 178 7.12 0.53 1.64
N TYR A 179 6.69 -0.33 0.72
CA TYR A 179 7.57 -1.04 -0.21
C TYR A 179 8.34 -0.08 -1.11
N GLU A 180 7.71 0.88 -1.78
CA GLU A 180 8.43 1.83 -2.64
C GLU A 180 9.50 2.63 -1.87
N ARG A 181 9.18 3.05 -0.63
CA ARG A 181 10.06 3.87 0.21
C ARG A 181 11.27 3.10 0.75
N PHE A 182 11.12 1.82 1.07
CA PHE A 182 12.22 0.96 1.55
C PHE A 182 13.04 0.36 0.39
N LEU A 183 12.39 0.02 -0.72
CA LEU A 183 13.01 -0.71 -1.82
C LEU A 183 13.56 0.19 -2.93
N GLY A 184 13.18 1.48 -2.98
CA GLY A 184 13.68 2.42 -3.99
C GLY A 184 13.23 2.08 -5.42
N VAL A 185 12.07 1.43 -5.53
CA VAL A 185 11.42 1.05 -6.80
C VAL A 185 10.09 1.77 -6.95
N CYS A 186 9.56 1.79 -8.17
CA CYS A 186 8.16 2.09 -8.47
C CYS A 186 7.37 0.80 -8.64
N LEU A 187 6.18 0.72 -8.05
CA LEU A 187 5.27 -0.43 -8.19
C LEU A 187 4.12 -0.10 -9.16
N THR A 188 3.37 -1.12 -9.58
CA THR A 188 2.22 -1.02 -10.49
C THR A 188 0.92 -1.47 -9.82
N GLY A 189 -0.25 -1.18 -10.41
CA GLY A 189 -1.55 -1.62 -9.90
C GLY A 189 -1.71 -3.14 -9.80
N GLU A 190 -0.90 -3.91 -10.53
CA GLU A 190 -0.76 -5.37 -10.43
C GLU A 190 -0.04 -5.80 -9.13
N SER A 191 0.82 -4.95 -8.55
CA SER A 191 1.49 -5.19 -7.25
C SER A 191 0.54 -5.14 -6.04
N ASN A 192 -0.75 -4.86 -6.27
CA ASN A 192 -1.83 -4.96 -5.28
C ASN A 192 -2.90 -5.95 -5.78
N LEU A 193 -2.94 -7.15 -5.20
CA LEU A 193 -3.91 -8.21 -5.53
C LEU A 193 -5.01 -8.27 -4.47
N SER A 194 -6.23 -7.85 -4.83
CA SER A 194 -7.41 -7.97 -3.97
C SER A 194 -8.28 -9.19 -4.33
N THR A 195 -9.12 -9.64 -3.39
CA THR A 195 -10.16 -10.64 -3.70
C THR A 195 -11.11 -10.13 -4.80
N GLY A 196 -11.40 -8.83 -4.81
CA GLY A 196 -12.18 -8.19 -5.87
C GLY A 196 -11.55 -8.30 -7.26
N LYS A 197 -10.24 -8.06 -7.38
CA LYS A 197 -9.49 -8.21 -8.66
C LYS A 197 -9.55 -9.64 -9.18
N ILE A 198 -9.28 -10.64 -8.33
CA ILE A 198 -9.18 -12.02 -8.78
C ILE A 198 -10.52 -12.66 -9.10
N TYR A 199 -11.59 -12.30 -8.36
CA TYR A 199 -12.95 -12.72 -8.72
C TYR A 199 -13.43 -12.06 -10.01
N ARG A 200 -13.07 -10.78 -10.27
CA ARG A 200 -13.35 -10.14 -11.57
C ARG A 200 -12.68 -10.90 -12.72
N GLU A 201 -11.37 -11.15 -12.64
CA GLU A 201 -10.62 -11.85 -13.69
C GLU A 201 -11.19 -13.27 -13.95
N VAL A 202 -11.48 -14.04 -12.91
CA VAL A 202 -12.03 -15.40 -13.05
C VAL A 202 -13.46 -15.39 -13.64
N ILE A 203 -14.31 -14.44 -13.27
CA ILE A 203 -15.67 -14.30 -13.83
C ILE A 203 -15.60 -13.83 -15.29
N GLU A 204 -14.67 -12.95 -15.64
CA GLU A 204 -14.46 -12.50 -17.03
C GLU A 204 -13.97 -13.65 -17.91
N ARG A 205 -12.98 -14.45 -17.45
CA ARG A 205 -12.52 -15.69 -18.11
C ARG A 205 -13.63 -16.73 -18.27
N GLU A 206 -14.54 -16.86 -17.30
CA GLU A 206 -15.75 -17.69 -17.44
C GLU A 206 -16.65 -17.19 -18.57
N ARG A 207 -16.94 -15.89 -18.62
CA ARG A 207 -17.86 -15.29 -19.59
C ARG A 207 -17.39 -15.39 -21.04
N ILE A 208 -16.08 -15.32 -21.29
CA ILE A 208 -15.49 -15.52 -22.61
C ILE A 208 -15.27 -17.01 -22.96
N GLY A 209 -15.44 -17.92 -22.00
CA GLY A 209 -15.45 -19.37 -22.21
C GLY A 209 -14.10 -20.07 -22.09
N GLU A 210 -13.08 -19.46 -21.49
CA GLU A 210 -11.73 -20.07 -21.35
C GLU A 210 -11.77 -21.43 -20.64
N TYR A 211 -12.64 -21.59 -19.64
CA TYR A 211 -12.82 -22.85 -18.91
C TYR A 211 -13.60 -23.93 -19.70
N LEU A 212 -13.81 -23.75 -21.00
CA LEU A 212 -14.45 -24.70 -21.93
C LEU A 212 -15.86 -25.15 -21.48
N GLY A 213 -16.61 -24.25 -20.83
CA GLY A 213 -17.94 -24.54 -20.29
C GLY A 213 -17.96 -25.47 -19.07
N LYS A 214 -16.81 -25.76 -18.45
CA LYS A 214 -16.72 -26.49 -17.18
C LYS A 214 -17.15 -25.61 -16.00
N THR A 215 -17.59 -26.24 -14.91
CA THR A 215 -17.96 -25.53 -13.67
C THR A 215 -16.73 -24.93 -12.99
N VAL A 216 -16.70 -23.60 -12.91
CA VAL A 216 -15.68 -22.85 -12.16
C VAL A 216 -15.89 -23.02 -10.65
N GLN A 217 -14.79 -23.09 -9.91
CA GLN A 217 -14.73 -23.34 -8.46
C GLN A 217 -13.49 -22.67 -7.87
N VAL A 218 -13.52 -22.33 -6.58
CA VAL A 218 -12.38 -21.69 -5.86
C VAL A 218 -11.09 -22.48 -6.02
N VAL A 219 -11.16 -23.82 -5.93
CA VAL A 219 -10.07 -24.72 -6.26
C VAL A 219 -10.50 -25.58 -7.47
N PRO A 220 -9.69 -25.72 -8.52
CA PRO A 220 -8.38 -25.09 -8.72
C PRO A 220 -8.46 -23.65 -9.24
N HIS A 221 -9.56 -23.23 -9.90
CA HIS A 221 -9.57 -22.05 -10.79
C HIS A 221 -9.18 -20.71 -10.14
N VAL A 222 -9.66 -20.40 -8.93
CA VAL A 222 -9.22 -19.17 -8.23
C VAL A 222 -7.82 -19.35 -7.66
N SER A 223 -7.48 -20.51 -7.09
CA SER A 223 -6.12 -20.77 -6.63
C SER A 223 -5.08 -20.74 -7.76
N ASP A 224 -5.43 -21.14 -8.97
CA ASP A 224 -4.59 -21.06 -10.17
C ASP A 224 -4.42 -19.61 -10.62
N ALA A 225 -5.51 -18.83 -10.67
CA ALA A 225 -5.44 -17.40 -11.01
C ALA A 225 -4.57 -16.61 -10.01
N ILE A 226 -4.70 -16.88 -8.71
CA ILE A 226 -3.81 -16.31 -7.67
C ILE A 226 -2.34 -16.68 -7.94
N GLN A 227 -2.06 -17.95 -8.28
CA GLN A 227 -0.70 -18.39 -8.60
C GLN A 227 -0.16 -17.71 -9.88
N GLU A 228 -0.96 -17.62 -10.93
CA GLU A 228 -0.61 -16.89 -12.16
C GLU A 228 -0.27 -15.42 -11.84
N TRP A 229 -1.08 -14.74 -11.02
CA TRP A 229 -0.84 -13.36 -10.60
C TRP A 229 0.45 -13.19 -9.81
N VAL A 230 0.70 -14.05 -8.81
CA VAL A 230 1.93 -14.02 -8.00
C VAL A 230 3.17 -14.20 -8.88
N LEU A 231 3.13 -15.10 -9.86
CA LEU A 231 4.26 -15.34 -10.77
C LEU A 231 4.40 -14.27 -11.85
N ARG A 232 3.29 -13.71 -12.35
CA ARG A 232 3.23 -12.56 -13.26
C ARG A 232 3.96 -11.36 -12.64
N VAL A 233 3.56 -10.96 -11.42
CA VAL A 233 4.19 -9.84 -10.69
C VAL A 233 5.64 -10.14 -10.31
N ALA A 234 5.96 -11.38 -9.93
CA ALA A 234 7.34 -11.77 -9.63
C ALA A 234 8.28 -11.71 -10.85
N ARG A 235 7.74 -11.83 -12.07
CA ARG A 235 8.49 -11.68 -13.34
C ARG A 235 8.63 -10.22 -13.77
N THR A 236 7.57 -9.43 -13.65
CA THR A 236 7.53 -8.07 -14.21
C THR A 236 8.64 -7.19 -13.62
N PRO A 237 9.50 -6.56 -14.46
CA PRO A 237 10.48 -5.57 -14.02
C PRO A 237 9.83 -4.39 -13.30
N VAL A 238 10.55 -3.79 -12.36
CA VAL A 238 10.11 -2.60 -11.61
C VAL A 238 11.18 -1.52 -11.70
N THR A 239 10.77 -0.32 -12.16
CA THR A 239 11.65 0.83 -12.39
C THR A 239 12.33 1.25 -11.09
N ARG A 240 13.58 1.68 -11.16
CA ARG A 240 14.36 2.17 -10.01
C ARG A 240 14.36 3.69 -9.97
N VAL A 241 14.28 4.26 -8.76
CA VAL A 241 14.17 5.72 -8.60
C VAL A 241 15.48 6.45 -8.98
N SER A 242 16.62 5.76 -9.01
CA SER A 242 17.93 6.29 -9.38
C SER A 242 18.04 6.75 -10.84
N THR A 243 17.29 6.14 -11.77
CA THR A 243 17.31 6.48 -13.21
C THR A 243 16.26 7.55 -13.58
N LEU A 244 15.39 7.95 -12.64
CA LEU A 244 14.45 9.07 -12.80
C LEU A 244 15.04 10.43 -12.41
N SER A 245 16.12 10.45 -11.63
CA SER A 245 16.97 11.64 -11.46
C SER A 245 18.13 11.55 -12.45
N GLY A 246 17.99 12.16 -13.61
CA GLY A 246 19.07 12.24 -14.58
C GLY A 246 20.24 13.06 -14.02
N GLU A 247 21.38 12.43 -13.81
CA GLU A 247 22.67 13.13 -13.68
C GLU A 247 23.13 13.63 -15.06
N THR A 248 22.34 14.52 -15.66
CA THR A 248 22.66 15.24 -16.90
C THR A 248 23.73 16.31 -16.64
N SER A 249 24.91 15.84 -16.23
CA SER A 249 26.15 16.62 -16.25
C SER A 249 26.30 17.25 -17.65
N GLY A 250 26.26 18.58 -17.69
CA GLY A 250 25.65 19.28 -18.83
C GLY A 250 26.49 19.31 -20.10
N ALA A 251 25.87 18.93 -21.22
CA ALA A 251 26.29 19.31 -22.57
C ALA A 251 25.10 19.31 -23.54
N ALA A 252 24.46 20.46 -23.73
CA ALA A 252 23.54 20.65 -24.85
C ALA A 252 24.36 20.83 -26.14
N GLY A 253 24.46 19.80 -26.98
CA GLY A 253 25.34 19.84 -28.15
C GLY A 253 25.10 18.76 -29.21
N THR A 254 24.45 19.17 -30.31
CA THR A 254 24.43 18.52 -31.64
C THR A 254 24.00 17.05 -31.76
N ALA A 255 22.97 16.80 -32.58
CA ALA A 255 22.64 15.45 -33.02
C ALA A 255 23.73 14.87 -33.94
N GLY A 256 24.11 13.60 -33.71
CA GLY A 256 24.78 12.76 -34.70
C GLY A 256 26.26 12.44 -34.45
N SER A 257 26.54 11.49 -33.56
CA SER A 257 27.55 10.43 -33.83
C SER A 257 27.29 9.19 -32.96
N SER A 258 27.88 8.05 -33.33
CA SER A 258 27.65 6.75 -32.69
C SER A 258 28.44 6.59 -31.39
N GLY A 259 27.73 6.45 -30.26
CA GLY A 259 28.25 5.95 -28.97
C GLY A 259 27.56 4.64 -28.57
N SER A 260 28.21 3.82 -27.74
CA SER A 260 27.75 2.47 -27.37
C SER A 260 26.67 2.48 -26.29
N GLY A 261 25.44 2.10 -26.65
CA GLY A 261 24.32 1.96 -25.71
C GLY A 261 24.35 0.64 -24.92
N GLU A 262 25.04 0.63 -23.77
CA GLU A 262 25.10 -0.53 -22.86
C GLU A 262 24.41 -0.30 -21.49
N GLU A 263 23.90 0.90 -21.21
CA GLU A 263 23.33 1.24 -19.88
C GLU A 263 21.79 1.23 -19.82
N GLU A 264 21.10 1.67 -20.89
CA GLU A 264 19.62 1.70 -20.97
C GLU A 264 18.97 0.31 -20.80
N GLY A 265 19.72 -0.78 -21.03
CA GLY A 265 19.20 -2.15 -20.95
C GLY A 265 19.12 -2.78 -19.55
N LYS A 266 19.69 -2.16 -18.50
CA LYS A 266 19.85 -2.83 -17.19
C LYS A 266 18.64 -2.75 -16.25
N ASP A 267 17.81 -1.72 -16.38
CA ASP A 267 16.69 -1.50 -15.45
C ASP A 267 15.43 -2.30 -15.81
N ASN A 268 15.28 -2.76 -17.05
CA ASN A 268 14.16 -3.62 -17.48
C ASN A 268 14.41 -5.13 -17.22
N LEU A 269 15.28 -5.46 -16.26
CA LEU A 269 15.62 -6.85 -15.92
C LEU A 269 14.64 -7.45 -14.88
N PRO A 270 14.08 -8.65 -15.10
CA PRO A 270 13.19 -9.31 -14.16
C PRO A 270 13.75 -9.41 -12.72
N PRO A 271 12.89 -9.26 -11.69
CA PRO A 271 13.27 -9.43 -10.29
C PRO A 271 13.82 -10.84 -9.99
N GLU A 272 14.80 -10.91 -9.10
CA GLU A 272 15.33 -12.16 -8.56
C GLU A 272 14.59 -12.61 -7.30
N VAL A 273 13.97 -11.65 -6.57
CA VAL A 273 13.14 -11.90 -5.39
C VAL A 273 11.82 -11.13 -5.50
N CYS A 274 10.71 -11.82 -5.26
CA CYS A 274 9.41 -11.22 -4.98
C CYS A 274 9.09 -11.38 -3.48
N ILE A 275 8.81 -10.27 -2.80
CA ILE A 275 8.27 -10.26 -1.44
C ILE A 275 6.74 -10.24 -1.55
N VAL A 276 6.08 -11.29 -1.06
CA VAL A 276 4.61 -11.41 -1.10
C VAL A 276 4.09 -11.22 0.32
N GLU A 277 3.38 -10.14 0.61
CA GLU A 277 2.68 -9.99 1.88
C GLU A 277 1.24 -10.48 1.75
N LEU A 278 0.83 -11.40 2.63
CA LEU A 278 -0.57 -11.73 2.83
C LEU A 278 -1.15 -10.83 3.92
N GLY A 279 -2.09 -9.96 3.51
CA GLY A 279 -2.89 -9.07 4.32
C GLY A 279 -3.78 -9.79 5.34
N GLY A 280 -4.52 -9.03 6.15
CA GLY A 280 -5.37 -9.58 7.21
C GLY A 280 -4.61 -10.45 8.22
N THR A 281 -5.23 -11.56 8.63
CA THR A 281 -4.71 -12.56 9.57
C THR A 281 -4.96 -14.00 9.06
N LEU A 282 -4.05 -14.93 9.35
CA LEU A 282 -4.20 -16.34 8.94
C LEU A 282 -5.30 -17.05 9.73
N GLY A 283 -6.28 -17.59 9.01
CA GLY A 283 -7.39 -18.38 9.57
C GLY A 283 -8.77 -17.77 9.32
N ASP A 284 -8.82 -16.49 8.93
CA ASP A 284 -10.05 -15.82 8.54
C ASP A 284 -10.56 -16.34 7.19
N ILE A 285 -11.89 -16.37 7.00
CA ILE A 285 -12.53 -16.93 5.79
C ILE A 285 -12.02 -16.30 4.48
N GLU A 286 -11.69 -15.01 4.54
CA GLU A 286 -11.19 -14.20 3.43
C GLU A 286 -9.76 -14.60 3.02
N SER A 287 -8.96 -15.13 3.96
CA SER A 287 -7.58 -15.57 3.72
C SER A 287 -7.50 -16.93 3.01
N MET A 288 -8.55 -17.75 3.09
CA MET A 288 -8.50 -19.17 2.71
C MET A 288 -8.12 -19.43 1.23
N PRO A 289 -8.65 -18.70 0.22
CA PRO A 289 -8.26 -18.92 -1.17
C PRO A 289 -6.78 -18.66 -1.43
N PHE A 290 -6.23 -17.60 -0.84
CA PHE A 290 -4.81 -17.23 -0.97
C PHE A 290 -3.89 -18.20 -0.24
N VAL A 291 -4.29 -18.69 0.94
CA VAL A 291 -3.52 -19.68 1.69
C VAL A 291 -3.38 -20.99 0.92
N GLU A 292 -4.47 -21.50 0.34
CA GLU A 292 -4.43 -22.71 -0.48
C GLU A 292 -3.64 -22.51 -1.79
N ALA A 293 -3.80 -21.37 -2.46
CA ALA A 293 -3.01 -21.01 -3.63
C ALA A 293 -1.50 -20.97 -3.32
N LEU A 294 -1.10 -20.37 -2.20
CA LEU A 294 0.31 -20.28 -1.78
C LEU A 294 0.86 -21.62 -1.28
N ARG A 295 0.01 -22.52 -0.76
CA ARG A 295 0.36 -23.91 -0.44
C ARG A 295 0.71 -24.69 -1.71
N GLN A 296 -0.18 -24.67 -2.70
CA GLN A 296 0.05 -25.28 -4.02
C GLN A 296 1.30 -24.70 -4.70
N LEU A 297 1.48 -23.37 -4.65
CA LEU A 297 2.64 -22.71 -5.26
C LEU A 297 3.97 -23.22 -4.73
N GLN A 298 4.08 -23.52 -3.42
CA GLN A 298 5.31 -24.07 -2.84
C GLN A 298 5.62 -25.48 -3.36
N GLU A 299 4.59 -26.28 -3.65
CA GLU A 299 4.73 -27.60 -4.25
C GLU A 299 5.18 -27.49 -5.72
N HIS A 300 4.65 -26.49 -6.44
CA HIS A 300 4.94 -26.21 -7.85
C HIS A 300 6.34 -25.61 -8.11
N VAL A 301 6.73 -24.53 -7.41
CA VAL A 301 8.08 -23.92 -7.59
C VAL A 301 9.16 -24.59 -6.75
N GLY A 302 8.76 -25.40 -5.77
CA GLY A 302 9.64 -26.18 -4.91
C GLY A 302 10.32 -25.40 -3.78
N TYR A 303 10.70 -26.14 -2.73
CA TYR A 303 11.20 -25.59 -1.48
C TYR A 303 12.42 -24.65 -1.63
N LYS A 304 13.29 -24.81 -2.66
CA LYS A 304 14.45 -23.91 -2.86
C LYS A 304 14.07 -22.51 -3.36
N ASN A 305 12.88 -22.33 -3.92
CA ASN A 305 12.43 -21.08 -4.53
C ASN A 305 11.43 -20.33 -3.64
N MET A 306 10.66 -21.02 -2.77
CA MET A 306 9.64 -20.39 -1.92
C MET A 306 9.91 -20.56 -0.42
N CYS A 307 9.80 -19.48 0.35
CA CYS A 307 10.05 -19.42 1.80
C CYS A 307 8.92 -18.66 2.52
N PHE A 308 8.54 -19.13 3.72
CA PHE A 308 7.50 -18.50 4.54
C PHE A 308 8.06 -17.85 5.81
N VAL A 309 7.67 -16.60 6.05
CA VAL A 309 7.96 -15.83 7.27
C VAL A 309 6.63 -15.50 7.96
N HIS A 310 6.53 -15.81 9.25
CA HIS A 310 5.30 -15.60 10.01
C HIS A 310 5.49 -14.55 11.11
N VAL A 311 4.72 -13.47 11.05
CA VAL A 311 4.75 -12.32 11.97
C VAL A 311 3.70 -12.53 13.07
N SER A 312 4.12 -12.47 14.32
CA SER A 312 3.28 -12.84 15.47
C SER A 312 3.59 -12.01 16.71
N LEU A 313 2.58 -11.77 17.56
CA LEU A 313 2.75 -11.02 18.80
C LEU A 313 3.20 -11.91 19.96
N VAL A 314 4.22 -11.47 20.69
CA VAL A 314 4.59 -11.97 22.02
C VAL A 314 4.34 -10.84 23.04
N PRO A 315 3.12 -10.73 23.59
CA PRO A 315 2.79 -9.68 24.54
C PRO A 315 3.42 -9.95 25.91
N VAL A 316 3.80 -8.89 26.63
CA VAL A 316 4.12 -8.92 28.05
C VAL A 316 2.83 -8.59 28.82
N LEU A 317 2.43 -9.42 29.79
CA LEU A 317 1.18 -9.25 30.53
C LEU A 317 1.39 -9.41 32.05
N GLY A 318 1.09 -8.35 32.80
CA GLY A 318 1.12 -8.34 34.26
C GLY A 318 2.41 -7.77 34.85
N SER A 319 2.91 -8.41 35.91
CA SER A 319 4.17 -8.02 36.58
C SER A 319 5.35 -8.10 35.59
N PRO A 320 6.36 -7.20 35.65
CA PRO A 320 6.90 -6.54 34.46
C PRO A 320 7.63 -7.35 33.37
N THR A 321 7.81 -8.66 33.49
CA THR A 321 8.75 -9.42 32.63
C THR A 321 8.19 -10.64 31.89
N GLU A 322 7.01 -11.19 32.22
CA GLU A 322 6.62 -12.49 31.64
C GLU A 322 6.11 -12.38 30.19
N GLN A 323 6.99 -12.71 29.24
CA GLN A 323 6.71 -12.78 27.80
C GLN A 323 5.80 -13.98 27.46
N LYS A 324 4.56 -13.70 27.00
CA LYS A 324 3.53 -14.73 26.79
C LYS A 324 3.60 -15.32 25.38
N THR A 325 4.22 -16.49 25.25
CA THR A 325 4.37 -17.21 23.96
C THR A 325 3.08 -17.79 23.37
N LYS A 326 1.99 -17.86 24.14
CA LYS A 326 0.78 -18.61 23.76
C LYS A 326 0.10 -18.15 22.46
N PRO A 327 -0.05 -16.84 22.17
CA PRO A 327 -0.63 -16.40 20.90
C PRO A 327 0.16 -16.91 19.69
N THR A 328 1.49 -16.79 19.69
CA THR A 328 2.36 -17.34 18.63
C THR A 328 2.24 -18.85 18.46
N GLN A 329 2.13 -19.60 19.56
CA GLN A 329 1.93 -21.05 19.49
C GLN A 329 0.62 -21.44 18.80
N HIS A 330 -0.45 -20.68 19.05
CA HIS A 330 -1.75 -20.92 18.39
C HIS A 330 -1.72 -20.44 16.94
N SER A 331 -1.13 -19.27 16.67
CA SER A 331 -0.95 -18.69 15.33
C SER A 331 -0.21 -19.63 14.37
N VAL A 332 0.94 -20.19 14.81
CA VAL A 332 1.70 -21.17 14.02
C VAL A 332 0.96 -22.50 13.89
N LYS A 333 0.21 -22.94 14.92
CA LYS A 333 -0.63 -24.14 14.81
C LYS A 333 -1.70 -23.96 13.72
N SER A 334 -2.41 -22.84 13.68
CA SER A 334 -3.39 -22.53 12.63
C SER A 334 -2.74 -22.54 11.24
N MET A 335 -1.58 -21.89 11.08
CA MET A 335 -0.81 -21.90 9.84
C MET A 335 -0.49 -23.33 9.37
N MET A 336 -0.03 -24.20 10.28
CA MET A 336 0.26 -25.62 9.99
C MET A 336 -0.99 -26.45 9.69
N GLN A 337 -2.13 -26.15 10.33
CA GLN A 337 -3.41 -26.80 10.02
C GLN A 337 -3.94 -26.44 8.63
N LEU A 338 -3.54 -25.28 8.08
CA LEU A 338 -3.80 -24.87 6.69
C LEU A 338 -2.71 -25.36 5.70
N GLY A 339 -1.83 -26.27 6.12
CA GLY A 339 -0.78 -26.86 5.28
C GLY A 339 0.47 -26.00 5.09
N LEU A 340 0.53 -24.78 5.63
CA LEU A 340 1.70 -23.91 5.53
C LEU A 340 2.67 -24.12 6.70
N ARG A 341 3.98 -24.15 6.42
CA ARG A 341 5.02 -24.21 7.46
C ARG A 341 5.85 -22.92 7.47
N PRO A 342 5.97 -22.21 8.60
CA PRO A 342 6.92 -21.10 8.71
C PRO A 342 8.36 -21.62 8.70
N ASP A 343 9.20 -21.00 7.88
CA ASP A 343 10.65 -21.19 7.91
C ASP A 343 11.31 -20.23 8.93
N PHE A 344 10.68 -19.07 9.15
CA PHE A 344 11.06 -18.06 10.14
C PHE A 344 9.84 -17.56 10.91
N ILE A 345 10.04 -17.21 12.18
CA ILE A 345 9.03 -16.52 13.00
C ILE A 345 9.59 -15.15 13.39
N CYS A 346 8.86 -14.09 13.05
CA CYS A 346 9.14 -12.71 13.43
C CYS A 346 8.22 -12.32 14.58
N CYS A 347 8.76 -12.34 15.80
CA CYS A 347 8.01 -12.04 17.00
C CYS A 347 8.05 -10.55 17.31
N ARG A 348 6.92 -9.84 17.11
CA ARG A 348 6.73 -8.48 17.60
C ARG A 348 6.52 -8.49 19.12
N GLY A 349 7.19 -7.60 19.82
CA GLY A 349 6.99 -7.36 21.25
C GLY A 349 7.48 -5.97 21.64
N LYS A 350 7.29 -5.57 22.89
CA LYS A 350 7.83 -4.29 23.40
C LYS A 350 9.33 -4.36 23.64
N GLU A 351 9.78 -5.46 24.21
CA GLU A 351 11.15 -5.70 24.67
C GLU A 351 11.79 -6.87 23.93
N PRO A 352 13.14 -6.97 23.86
CA PRO A 352 13.82 -8.09 23.22
C PRO A 352 13.39 -9.45 23.77
N LEU A 353 13.24 -10.45 22.92
CA LEU A 353 12.87 -11.80 23.38
C LEU A 353 13.94 -12.40 24.28
N GLU A 354 13.55 -12.86 25.47
CA GLU A 354 14.43 -13.64 26.34
C GLU A 354 14.86 -14.96 25.68
N PRO A 355 16.06 -15.49 25.98
CA PRO A 355 16.48 -16.81 25.49
C PRO A 355 15.47 -17.91 25.84
N GLY A 356 14.96 -17.93 27.08
CA GLY A 356 13.93 -18.89 27.50
C GLY A 356 12.64 -18.78 26.69
N THR A 357 12.24 -17.57 26.29
CA THR A 357 11.11 -17.33 25.38
C THR A 357 11.39 -17.88 23.98
N LYS A 358 12.61 -17.70 23.44
CA LYS A 358 13.01 -18.25 22.13
C LYS A 358 13.06 -19.79 22.15
N SER A 359 13.72 -20.41 23.13
CA SER A 359 13.78 -21.89 23.23
C SER A 359 12.38 -22.50 23.40
N LYS A 360 11.52 -21.88 24.23
CA LYS A 360 10.12 -22.28 24.42
C LYS A 360 9.32 -22.15 23.12
N LEU A 361 9.46 -21.06 22.37
CA LEU A 361 8.84 -20.93 21.06
C LEU A 361 9.35 -22.00 20.09
N SER A 362 10.66 -22.27 20.04
CA SER A 362 11.26 -23.28 19.18
C SER A 362 10.65 -24.68 19.40
N LEU A 363 10.58 -25.11 20.66
CA LEU A 363 9.99 -26.39 21.06
C LEU A 363 8.51 -26.52 20.70
N PHE A 364 7.71 -25.46 20.86
CA PHE A 364 6.27 -25.49 20.59
C PHE A 364 5.88 -25.21 19.13
N THR A 365 6.80 -24.72 18.29
CA THR A 365 6.52 -24.35 16.88
C THR A 365 7.29 -25.17 15.85
N SER A 366 8.23 -26.03 16.27
CA SER A 366 9.10 -26.81 15.37
C SER A 366 9.90 -25.95 14.38
N VAL A 367 10.20 -24.70 14.76
CA VAL A 367 11.08 -23.75 14.06
C VAL A 367 12.39 -23.64 14.87
N PRO A 368 13.58 -23.73 14.25
CA PRO A 368 14.85 -23.61 14.96
C PRO A 368 14.98 -22.27 15.72
N GLU A 369 15.62 -22.28 16.89
CA GLU A 369 15.70 -21.09 17.77
C GLU A 369 16.36 -19.88 17.08
N ASN A 370 17.36 -20.12 16.24
CA ASN A 370 18.00 -19.07 15.44
C ASN A 370 17.08 -18.45 14.37
N ALA A 371 16.03 -19.16 13.92
CA ALA A 371 15.03 -18.66 12.99
C ALA A 371 13.86 -17.93 13.69
N ILE A 372 13.92 -17.76 15.02
CA ILE A 372 12.99 -16.95 15.81
C ILE A 372 13.61 -15.56 16.01
N ILE A 373 13.17 -14.62 15.18
CA ILE A 373 13.65 -13.24 15.13
C ILE A 373 12.82 -12.40 16.11
N SER A 374 13.49 -11.73 17.05
CA SER A 374 12.84 -10.71 17.88
C SER A 374 12.75 -9.42 17.07
N ILE A 375 11.55 -8.83 17.00
CA ILE A 375 11.33 -7.48 16.47
C ILE A 375 10.71 -6.69 17.62
N HIS A 376 11.55 -6.08 18.46
CA HIS A 376 11.07 -5.27 19.58
C HIS A 376 10.72 -3.85 19.13
N ASP A 377 10.13 -3.05 20.02
CA ASP A 377 9.86 -1.64 19.74
C ASP A 377 11.19 -0.87 19.65
N VAL A 378 11.27 0.05 18.68
CA VAL A 378 12.48 0.80 18.31
C VAL A 378 12.19 2.29 18.22
N THR A 379 13.22 3.11 18.37
CA THR A 379 13.15 4.58 18.24
C THR A 379 12.57 5.03 16.91
N ASN A 380 12.94 4.37 15.81
CA ASN A 380 12.47 4.65 14.47
C ASN A 380 12.41 3.38 13.61
N ILE A 381 11.57 3.40 12.56
CA ILE A 381 11.37 2.23 11.68
C ILE A 381 12.63 1.81 10.91
N TYR A 382 13.60 2.71 10.72
CA TYR A 382 14.81 2.43 9.97
C TYR A 382 15.80 1.53 10.74
N ARG A 383 15.59 1.35 12.06
CA ARG A 383 16.30 0.35 12.89
C ARG A 383 15.91 -1.10 12.57
N VAL A 384 14.76 -1.37 11.95
CA VAL A 384 14.23 -2.75 11.82
C VAL A 384 15.08 -3.67 10.95
N PRO A 385 15.57 -3.29 9.74
CA PRO A 385 16.47 -4.16 8.96
C PRO A 385 17.80 -4.38 9.66
N LEU A 386 18.31 -3.39 10.39
CA LEU A 386 19.55 -3.48 11.15
C LEU A 386 19.42 -4.54 12.27
N MET A 387 18.32 -4.52 13.03
CA MET A 387 18.01 -5.52 14.05
C MET A 387 17.87 -6.95 13.49
N MET A 388 17.36 -7.09 12.26
CA MET A 388 17.32 -8.39 11.55
C MET A 388 18.73 -8.84 11.10
N LEU A 389 19.58 -7.91 10.67
CA LEU A 389 20.96 -8.13 10.24
C LEU A 389 21.89 -8.48 11.41
N GLU A 390 21.65 -7.91 12.59
CA GLU A 390 22.26 -8.28 13.86
C GLU A 390 21.96 -9.74 14.20
N GLN A 391 20.68 -10.13 14.14
CA GLN A 391 20.18 -11.50 14.32
C GLN A 391 20.48 -12.44 13.13
N ARG A 392 21.35 -12.02 12.18
CA ARG A 392 21.86 -12.82 11.05
C ARG A 392 20.78 -13.33 10.08
N MET A 393 19.62 -12.68 10.04
CA MET A 393 18.49 -13.11 9.19
C MET A 393 18.86 -13.18 7.71
N SER A 394 19.66 -12.22 7.22
CA SER A 394 20.20 -12.19 5.86
C SER A 394 20.95 -13.48 5.49
N SER A 395 21.90 -13.93 6.32
CA SER A 395 22.66 -15.16 6.10
C SER A 395 21.79 -16.43 6.15
N MET A 396 20.73 -16.41 6.97
CA MET A 396 19.80 -17.54 7.08
C MET A 396 18.85 -17.61 5.88
N LEU A 397 18.30 -16.47 5.42
CA LEU A 397 17.50 -16.36 4.19
C LEU A 397 18.32 -16.84 2.97
N ALA A 398 19.57 -16.36 2.85
CA ALA A 398 20.46 -16.77 1.76
C ALA A 398 20.69 -18.29 1.74
N ARG A 399 20.95 -18.91 2.89
CA ARG A 399 21.08 -20.37 3.03
C ARG A 399 19.77 -21.10 2.70
N ARG A 400 18.64 -20.62 3.23
CA ARG A 400 17.30 -21.22 3.09
C ARG A 400 16.81 -21.24 1.64
N LEU A 401 17.07 -20.17 0.88
CA LEU A 401 16.71 -20.01 -0.53
C LEU A 401 17.82 -20.44 -1.51
N ARG A 402 18.95 -20.98 -0.99
CA ARG A 402 20.16 -21.37 -1.75
C ARG A 402 20.72 -20.26 -2.65
N ILE A 403 20.62 -19.01 -2.20
CA ILE A 403 21.07 -17.81 -2.92
C ILE A 403 22.60 -17.81 -3.03
N ARG A 404 23.13 -17.66 -4.24
CA ARG A 404 24.58 -17.66 -4.51
C ARG A 404 25.24 -16.35 -4.04
N PRO A 405 26.49 -16.40 -3.53
CA PRO A 405 27.27 -15.19 -3.20
C PRO A 405 27.37 -14.23 -4.39
N PHE A 406 27.27 -12.92 -4.13
CA PHE A 406 27.28 -11.88 -5.16
C PHE A 406 28.52 -11.92 -6.07
N ALA A 407 29.70 -12.20 -5.50
CA ALA A 407 30.96 -12.31 -6.25
C ALA A 407 30.90 -13.33 -7.40
N GLN A 408 30.21 -14.46 -7.20
CA GLN A 408 30.05 -15.52 -8.22
C GLN A 408 29.04 -15.18 -9.33
N ARG A 409 28.37 -14.01 -9.27
CA ARG A 409 27.35 -13.63 -10.26
C ARG A 409 27.88 -12.76 -11.40
N ARG A 410 28.88 -11.90 -11.14
CA ARG A 410 29.54 -11.09 -12.19
C ARG A 410 30.17 -11.98 -13.29
N ASP A 411 30.67 -13.15 -12.92
CA ASP A 411 31.18 -14.13 -13.90
C ASP A 411 30.06 -14.79 -14.73
N SER A 412 28.83 -14.89 -14.20
CA SER A 412 27.68 -15.47 -14.91
C SER A 412 26.93 -14.50 -15.83
N GLU A 413 27.14 -13.18 -15.71
CA GLU A 413 26.54 -12.18 -16.61
C GLU A 413 27.05 -12.31 -18.07
N LYS A 414 28.10 -13.11 -18.31
CA LYS A 414 28.55 -13.51 -19.66
C LYS A 414 27.77 -14.67 -20.28
N TYR A 415 26.78 -15.26 -19.59
CA TYR A 415 26.07 -16.46 -20.04
C TYR A 415 24.56 -16.47 -19.73
N SER A 416 23.76 -15.64 -20.43
CA SER A 416 22.36 -16.00 -20.75
C SER A 416 21.73 -15.25 -21.94
N ALA A 417 22.48 -14.99 -23.01
CA ALA A 417 21.90 -14.74 -24.34
C ALA A 417 21.90 -16.06 -25.12
N VAL A 418 20.87 -16.90 -24.90
CA VAL A 418 20.81 -18.27 -25.44
C VAL A 418 19.59 -18.45 -26.33
N THR A 419 19.82 -18.32 -27.63
CA THR A 419 18.97 -18.91 -28.67
C THR A 419 19.01 -20.44 -28.54
N PRO A 420 17.87 -21.17 -28.62
CA PRO A 420 17.89 -22.63 -28.49
C PRO A 420 18.52 -23.30 -29.73
N GLY A 421 19.66 -23.98 -29.54
CA GLY A 421 20.32 -24.73 -30.61
C GLY A 421 21.45 -25.65 -30.12
N ASP A 422 21.25 -26.95 -30.32
CA ASP A 422 22.24 -28.05 -30.41
C ASP A 422 23.29 -28.34 -29.32
N GLY A 423 23.65 -29.63 -29.23
CA GLY A 423 25.01 -30.04 -28.81
C GLY A 423 25.17 -30.57 -27.38
N ALA A 424 24.80 -31.83 -27.13
CA ALA A 424 25.28 -32.55 -25.94
C ALA A 424 26.74 -33.00 -26.15
N ALA A 425 27.65 -32.62 -25.24
CA ALA A 425 29.03 -33.10 -25.20
C ALA A 425 29.48 -33.37 -23.75
N THR A 426 30.08 -34.54 -23.52
CA THR A 426 30.54 -34.98 -22.18
C THR A 426 31.98 -34.57 -21.91
N ALA A 427 32.24 -33.98 -20.73
CA ALA A 427 33.59 -33.73 -20.24
C ALA A 427 33.71 -34.13 -18.76
N THR A 428 34.27 -35.32 -18.50
CA THR A 428 34.55 -35.80 -17.13
C THR A 428 35.85 -35.20 -16.60
N THR A 429 35.75 -34.30 -15.63
CA THR A 429 36.90 -33.85 -14.82
C THR A 429 36.63 -34.14 -13.34
N GLN A 430 37.51 -34.90 -12.71
CA GLN A 430 37.43 -35.15 -11.27
C GLN A 430 37.86 -33.89 -10.51
N GLN A 431 36.96 -33.33 -9.70
CA GLN A 431 37.28 -32.29 -8.73
C GLN A 431 36.90 -32.75 -7.32
N GLN A 432 37.65 -32.27 -6.33
CA GLN A 432 37.43 -32.58 -4.91
C GLN A 432 36.04 -32.10 -4.45
N PRO A 433 35.46 -32.70 -3.40
CA PRO A 433 34.17 -32.25 -2.87
C PRO A 433 34.24 -30.77 -2.49
N PRO A 434 33.39 -29.90 -3.08
CA PRO A 434 33.48 -28.46 -2.84
C PRO A 434 33.13 -28.15 -1.39
N GLN A 435 33.98 -27.35 -0.73
CA GLN A 435 33.63 -26.79 0.58
C GLN A 435 32.36 -25.92 0.46
N PRO A 436 31.50 -25.86 1.49
CA PRO A 436 30.27 -25.10 1.43
C PRO A 436 30.58 -23.62 1.15
N PRO A 437 29.96 -22.99 0.13
CA PRO A 437 30.32 -21.64 -0.27
C PRO A 437 30.06 -20.62 0.85
N THR A 438 31.00 -19.69 1.02
CA THR A 438 30.91 -18.57 1.95
C THR A 438 29.77 -17.63 1.56
N ALA A 439 28.59 -17.88 2.11
CA ALA A 439 27.34 -17.24 1.73
C ALA A 439 27.32 -15.73 2.05
N CYS A 440 27.19 -14.90 1.00
CA CYS A 440 26.87 -13.46 1.06
C CYS A 440 27.51 -12.70 2.24
N SER A 441 28.83 -12.87 2.44
CA SER A 441 29.50 -12.55 3.70
C SER A 441 29.50 -11.06 4.08
N ASN A 442 29.45 -10.16 3.09
CA ASN A 442 29.75 -8.74 3.27
C ASN A 442 28.50 -7.84 3.25
N VAL A 443 27.30 -8.37 3.50
CA VAL A 443 26.04 -7.58 3.58
C VAL A 443 26.16 -6.41 4.56
N ARG A 444 26.84 -6.61 5.70
CA ARG A 444 27.12 -5.56 6.71
C ARG A 444 28.07 -4.47 6.24
N GLU A 445 28.85 -4.73 5.20
CA GLU A 445 29.84 -3.81 4.62
C GLU A 445 29.32 -3.15 3.33
N SER A 446 28.12 -3.53 2.87
CA SER A 446 27.46 -2.92 1.72
C SER A 446 27.07 -1.48 2.02
N ASP A 447 27.25 -0.60 1.04
CA ASP A 447 27.03 0.84 1.23
C ASP A 447 25.57 1.17 1.53
N LEU A 448 24.62 0.39 0.99
CA LEU A 448 23.20 0.49 1.35
C LEU A 448 22.96 0.33 2.87
N ILE A 449 23.70 -0.56 3.55
CA ILE A 449 23.57 -0.75 5.01
C ILE A 449 24.29 0.35 5.79
N LYS A 450 25.36 0.94 5.26
CA LYS A 450 26.00 2.14 5.85
C LYS A 450 25.04 3.32 5.80
N ASN A 451 24.52 3.64 4.61
CA ASN A 451 23.53 4.69 4.38
C ASN A 451 22.29 4.50 5.27
N TRP A 452 21.77 3.27 5.38
CA TRP A 452 20.66 2.95 6.29
C TRP A 452 21.00 3.10 7.77
N THR A 453 22.25 2.87 8.17
CA THR A 453 22.70 3.09 9.55
C THR A 453 22.80 4.58 9.85
N GLU A 454 23.35 5.37 8.92
CA GLU A 454 23.45 6.82 9.02
C GLU A 454 22.06 7.49 9.02
N LEU A 455 21.15 7.04 8.17
CA LEU A 455 19.73 7.44 8.16
C LEU A 455 19.06 7.16 9.51
N ALA A 456 19.22 5.95 10.05
CA ALA A 456 18.60 5.55 11.32
C ALA A 456 19.23 6.23 12.54
N ASP A 457 20.53 6.57 12.49
CA ASP A 457 21.21 7.39 13.49
C ASP A 457 20.80 8.87 13.40
N GLY A 458 20.57 9.40 12.19
CA GLY A 458 20.14 10.77 11.95
C GLY A 458 18.77 11.11 12.56
N VAL A 459 17.81 10.17 12.48
CA VAL A 459 16.51 10.30 13.17
C VAL A 459 16.69 10.42 14.69
N ASP A 460 17.63 9.66 15.25
CA ASP A 460 17.86 9.58 16.70
C ASP A 460 18.79 10.69 17.22
N ARG A 461 19.45 11.46 16.33
CA ARG A 461 20.38 12.56 16.65
C ARG A 461 20.10 13.85 15.86
N PRO A 462 18.92 14.48 16.04
CA PRO A 462 18.60 15.77 15.42
C PRO A 462 19.44 16.92 15.99
N GLU A 463 19.76 17.91 15.14
CA GLU A 463 20.48 19.14 15.48
C GLU A 463 19.54 20.26 15.97
N GLY A 464 18.23 20.15 15.74
CA GLY A 464 17.21 21.11 16.20
C GLY A 464 15.81 20.50 16.30
N GLU A 465 14.78 21.34 16.49
CA GLU A 465 13.36 20.96 16.47
C GLU A 465 12.63 21.72 15.35
N CYS A 466 11.49 21.20 14.89
CA CYS A 466 10.61 21.86 13.91
C CYS A 466 9.15 21.46 14.19
N ARG A 467 8.26 22.45 14.37
CA ARG A 467 6.84 22.27 14.64
C ARG A 467 6.02 22.58 13.40
N ILE A 468 5.38 21.57 12.84
CA ILE A 468 4.56 21.70 11.64
C ILE A 468 3.09 21.48 12.01
N ALA A 469 2.25 22.48 11.72
CA ALA A 469 0.81 22.35 11.87
C ALA A 469 0.24 21.52 10.71
N MET A 470 -0.48 20.44 11.01
CA MET A 470 -1.18 19.61 10.03
C MET A 470 -2.68 19.92 10.12
N VAL A 471 -3.19 20.70 9.15
CA VAL A 471 -4.57 21.21 9.18
C VAL A 471 -5.52 20.24 8.47
N GLY A 472 -5.92 19.22 9.23
CA GLY A 472 -6.57 18.00 8.73
C GLY A 472 -8.07 17.89 9.03
N LYS A 473 -8.70 16.96 8.31
CA LYS A 473 -10.10 16.52 8.49
C LYS A 473 -10.23 15.27 9.38
N TYR A 474 -9.12 14.54 9.57
CA TYR A 474 -9.04 13.26 10.28
C TYR A 474 -7.87 13.26 11.29
N CYS A 475 -7.81 14.24 12.18
CA CYS A 475 -6.66 14.42 13.09
C CYS A 475 -6.46 13.29 14.10
N ASP A 476 -7.52 12.59 14.50
CA ASP A 476 -7.45 11.48 15.45
C ASP A 476 -7.04 10.13 14.81
N GLN A 477 -6.99 10.06 13.47
CA GLN A 477 -6.69 8.84 12.70
C GLN A 477 -5.36 8.99 11.94
N GLY A 478 -4.25 8.64 12.59
CA GLY A 478 -2.89 8.85 12.05
C GLY A 478 -2.62 8.22 10.66
N ASP A 479 -3.32 7.13 10.34
CA ASP A 479 -3.17 6.43 9.04
C ASP A 479 -3.80 7.19 7.86
N ALA A 480 -4.67 8.18 8.11
CA ALA A 480 -5.35 8.96 7.07
C ALA A 480 -4.44 10.00 6.37
N TYR A 481 -3.23 10.23 6.88
CA TYR A 481 -2.23 11.18 6.34
C TYR A 481 -0.80 10.59 6.36
N LEU A 482 -0.67 9.26 6.38
CA LEU A 482 0.58 8.61 6.74
C LEU A 482 1.71 8.85 5.71
N SER A 483 1.40 9.03 4.43
CA SER A 483 2.40 9.44 3.42
C SER A 483 2.90 10.85 3.68
N VAL A 484 2.01 11.78 4.02
CA VAL A 484 2.38 13.17 4.38
C VAL A 484 3.30 13.19 5.61
N VAL A 485 2.95 12.39 6.64
CA VAL A 485 3.80 12.20 7.83
C VAL A 485 5.17 11.61 7.47
N LYS A 486 5.23 10.60 6.60
CA LYS A 486 6.49 10.02 6.10
C LYS A 486 7.30 11.04 5.30
N ALA A 487 6.69 11.82 4.43
CA ALA A 487 7.36 12.81 3.58
C ALA A 487 7.95 13.98 4.40
N LEU A 488 7.22 14.46 5.40
CA LEU A 488 7.74 15.38 6.42
C LEU A 488 8.90 14.74 7.20
N THR A 489 8.77 13.47 7.60
CA THR A 489 9.83 12.74 8.34
C THR A 489 11.12 12.60 7.51
N HIS A 490 11.04 12.21 6.23
CA HIS A 490 12.22 12.15 5.34
C HIS A 490 12.91 13.52 5.25
N SER A 491 12.11 14.58 5.09
CA SER A 491 12.60 15.95 4.95
C SER A 491 13.25 16.44 6.24
N ALA A 492 12.68 16.09 7.39
CA ALA A 492 13.23 16.39 8.71
C ALA A 492 14.55 15.64 9.00
N ILE A 493 14.73 14.43 8.48
CA ILE A 493 16.02 13.72 8.54
C ILE A 493 17.07 14.48 7.71
N ALA A 494 16.73 14.90 6.49
CA ALA A 494 17.63 15.63 5.61
C ALA A 494 18.00 17.03 6.13
N THR A 495 17.06 17.77 6.73
CA THR A 495 17.35 19.04 7.42
C THR A 495 17.90 18.86 8.84
N LYS A 496 18.02 17.61 9.32
CA LYS A 496 18.45 17.19 10.66
C LYS A 496 17.65 17.81 11.81
N GLN A 497 16.34 17.94 11.65
CA GLN A 497 15.44 18.46 12.68
C GLN A 497 14.56 17.36 13.28
N ARG A 498 14.25 17.50 14.57
CA ARG A 498 13.20 16.72 15.22
C ARG A 498 11.85 17.27 14.77
N LEU A 499 11.16 16.54 13.91
CA LEU A 499 9.79 16.83 13.55
C LEU A 499 8.85 16.68 14.76
N ARG A 500 8.02 17.69 15.01
CA ARG A 500 6.76 17.57 15.74
C ARG A 500 5.62 17.97 14.80
N ILE A 501 4.57 17.15 14.78
CA ILE A 501 3.34 17.45 14.03
C ILE A 501 2.27 17.86 15.04
N GLU A 502 1.81 19.10 14.94
CA GLU A 502 0.66 19.60 15.68
C GLU A 502 -0.60 19.38 14.85
N TRP A 503 -1.45 18.47 15.30
CA TRP A 503 -2.68 18.14 14.59
C TRP A 503 -3.77 19.19 14.88
N ILE A 504 -4.23 19.87 13.82
CA ILE A 504 -5.23 20.94 13.88
C ILE A 504 -6.47 20.50 13.11
N VAL A 505 -7.57 20.24 13.83
CA VAL A 505 -8.87 19.94 13.21
C VAL A 505 -9.35 21.18 12.48
N ALA A 506 -9.53 21.10 11.16
CA ALA A 506 -9.84 22.26 10.35
C ALA A 506 -11.16 22.96 10.78
N SER A 507 -12.19 22.20 11.13
CA SER A 507 -13.47 22.74 11.63
C SER A 507 -13.36 23.53 12.94
N ASP A 508 -12.28 23.38 13.72
CA ASP A 508 -12.04 24.18 14.93
C ASP A 508 -11.47 25.58 14.62
N LEU A 509 -11.08 25.85 13.36
CA LEU A 509 -10.59 27.15 12.93
C LEU A 509 -11.71 28.09 12.42
N THR A 510 -12.93 27.59 12.21
CA THR A 510 -14.07 28.39 11.73
C THR A 510 -14.63 29.31 12.82
N ALA A 511 -15.12 30.49 12.45
CA ALA A 511 -16.02 31.26 13.31
C ALA A 511 -17.46 30.81 13.02
N GLY A 512 -18.33 30.80 14.04
CA GLY A 512 -19.70 30.28 13.93
C GLY A 512 -19.82 28.76 14.12
N ASP A 513 -21.05 28.27 14.02
CA ASP A 513 -21.42 26.84 14.06
C ASP A 513 -21.67 26.28 12.63
N ASP A 514 -21.19 26.99 11.60
CA ASP A 514 -21.66 26.92 10.21
C ASP A 514 -21.29 25.63 9.42
N ASP A 515 -20.73 24.60 10.07
CA ASP A 515 -20.29 23.32 9.46
C ASP A 515 -21.41 22.24 9.48
N ASP A 516 -22.69 22.64 9.65
CA ASP A 516 -23.84 21.75 9.92
C ASP A 516 -25.12 22.10 9.10
N SER A 517 -24.97 22.44 7.82
CA SER A 517 -26.12 22.66 6.91
C SER A 517 -26.69 21.37 6.31
N SER A 518 -26.02 20.21 6.46
CA SER A 518 -26.44 18.95 5.81
C SER A 518 -26.19 17.64 6.59
N SER A 519 -25.55 17.63 7.78
CA SER A 519 -25.34 16.38 8.53
C SER A 519 -25.36 16.51 10.06
N SER A 520 -26.57 16.74 10.58
CA SER A 520 -27.01 16.52 11.96
C SER A 520 -26.27 17.25 13.10
N LYS A 521 -26.88 18.37 13.51
CA LYS A 521 -26.86 18.97 14.86
C LYS A 521 -25.48 18.95 15.53
N SER A 522 -24.77 20.08 15.43
CA SER A 522 -23.62 20.44 16.27
C SER A 522 -23.76 19.87 17.69
N SER A 523 -23.02 18.79 17.95
CA SER A 523 -23.33 17.85 19.04
C SER A 523 -22.43 18.02 20.28
N ASP A 524 -21.68 19.12 20.34
CA ASP A 524 -21.05 19.57 21.58
C ASP A 524 -22.15 20.09 22.53
N PRO A 525 -22.35 19.47 23.72
CA PRO A 525 -23.41 19.84 24.65
C PRO A 525 -23.06 21.09 25.50
N ASP A 526 -21.95 21.77 25.19
CA ASP A 526 -21.35 22.85 25.98
C ASP A 526 -20.67 23.87 25.02
N PRO A 527 -21.23 25.09 24.87
CA PRO A 527 -20.68 26.10 23.97
C PRO A 527 -19.39 26.75 24.51
N ASP A 528 -19.17 26.77 25.83
CA ASP A 528 -17.93 27.28 26.41
C ASP A 528 -16.78 26.31 26.14
N ALA A 529 -17.05 25.00 26.17
CA ALA A 529 -16.11 23.97 25.74
C ALA A 529 -15.75 24.13 24.26
N ALA A 530 -16.74 24.25 23.37
CA ALA A 530 -16.52 24.46 21.93
C ALA A 530 -15.67 25.72 21.66
N ALA A 531 -16.03 26.86 22.26
CA ALA A 531 -15.27 28.10 22.16
C ALA A 531 -13.83 27.96 22.71
N SER A 532 -13.62 27.09 23.71
CA SER A 532 -12.28 26.77 24.22
C SER A 532 -11.46 25.93 23.25
N ARG A 533 -12.06 24.89 22.63
CA ARG A 533 -11.40 24.07 21.59
C ARG A 533 -10.93 24.94 20.41
N LYS A 534 -11.80 25.84 19.92
CA LYS A 534 -11.46 26.78 18.83
C LYS A 534 -10.31 27.74 19.21
N ARG A 535 -10.30 28.29 20.44
CA ARG A 535 -9.18 29.10 20.94
C ARG A 535 -7.87 28.31 21.05
N ASP A 536 -7.94 27.04 21.49
CA ASP A 536 -6.76 26.18 21.61
C ASP A 536 -6.16 25.82 20.24
N ALA A 537 -6.99 25.44 19.27
CA ALA A 537 -6.56 25.18 17.89
C ALA A 537 -5.85 26.40 17.28
N TRP A 538 -6.42 27.59 17.42
CA TRP A 538 -5.79 28.84 16.98
C TRP A 538 -4.51 29.20 17.74
N ARG A 539 -4.35 28.79 19.00
CA ARG A 539 -3.10 28.97 19.75
C ARG A 539 -2.03 28.02 19.22
N ARG A 540 -2.30 26.72 19.12
CA ARG A 540 -1.34 25.71 18.63
C ARG A 540 -0.90 25.96 17.19
N LEU A 541 -1.79 26.41 16.31
CA LEU A 541 -1.46 26.82 14.94
C LEU A 541 -0.44 27.99 14.91
N ARG A 542 -0.47 28.89 15.90
CA ARG A 542 0.48 30.03 16.02
C ARG A 542 1.78 29.67 16.74
N GLU A 543 1.83 28.51 17.40
CA GLU A 543 3.04 27.95 18.04
C GLU A 543 3.87 27.08 17.07
N CYS A 544 3.56 27.10 15.77
CA CYS A 544 4.20 26.29 14.72
C CYS A 544 5.10 27.12 13.78
N ASP A 545 6.17 26.48 13.31
CA ASP A 545 7.21 27.04 12.43
C ASP A 545 6.83 26.92 10.94
N GLY A 546 5.84 26.10 10.61
CA GLY A 546 5.31 25.88 9.27
C GLY A 546 3.91 25.24 9.29
N VAL A 547 3.18 25.34 8.17
CA VAL A 547 1.79 24.89 8.02
C VAL A 547 1.66 24.00 6.79
N VAL A 548 1.06 22.82 6.95
CA VAL A 548 0.66 21.92 5.86
C VAL A 548 -0.86 21.81 5.81
N VAL A 549 -1.42 22.06 4.63
CA VAL A 549 -2.83 21.73 4.33
C VAL A 549 -2.82 20.55 3.34
N PRO A 550 -3.06 19.31 3.83
CA PRO A 550 -3.07 18.12 2.98
C PRO A 550 -4.33 18.07 2.09
N GLY A 551 -4.42 17.04 1.25
CA GLY A 551 -5.61 16.76 0.44
C GLY A 551 -6.89 16.48 1.25
N GLY A 552 -7.96 16.15 0.53
CA GLY A 552 -9.27 15.81 1.10
C GLY A 552 -10.36 15.81 0.04
N PHE A 553 -11.61 15.63 0.48
CA PHE A 553 -12.81 15.64 -0.36
C PHE A 553 -14.01 16.07 0.48
N GLY A 554 -14.98 16.78 -0.10
CA GLY A 554 -16.23 17.20 0.52
C GLY A 554 -16.10 18.33 1.55
N ARG A 555 -17.04 19.28 1.51
CA ARG A 555 -17.02 20.61 2.16
C ARG A 555 -16.59 20.67 3.63
N ARG A 556 -16.92 19.67 4.45
CA ARG A 556 -16.67 19.68 5.91
C ARG A 556 -15.23 20.06 6.25
N GLY A 557 -15.05 21.19 6.95
CA GLY A 557 -13.75 21.76 7.34
C GLY A 557 -12.99 22.53 6.25
N PHE A 558 -13.55 22.76 5.05
CA PHE A 558 -12.87 23.48 3.95
C PHE A 558 -12.61 24.96 4.30
N ASP A 559 -13.60 25.69 4.83
CA ASP A 559 -13.40 27.07 5.32
C ASP A 559 -12.39 27.15 6.47
N GLY A 560 -12.23 26.06 7.23
CA GLY A 560 -11.17 25.91 8.22
C GLY A 560 -9.78 25.89 7.61
N LYS A 561 -9.61 25.15 6.50
CA LYS A 561 -8.37 25.14 5.71
C LYS A 561 -8.10 26.51 5.10
N ILE A 562 -9.09 27.16 4.48
CA ILE A 562 -8.97 28.53 3.92
C ILE A 562 -8.44 29.50 4.98
N ARG A 563 -9.00 29.48 6.20
CA ARG A 563 -8.54 30.34 7.31
C ARG A 563 -7.11 30.04 7.76
N ALA A 564 -6.66 28.79 7.69
CA ALA A 564 -5.27 28.43 7.97
C ALA A 564 -4.30 28.92 6.88
N VAL A 565 -4.68 28.84 5.59
CA VAL A 565 -3.88 29.39 4.50
C VAL A 565 -3.74 30.92 4.63
N ARG A 566 -4.87 31.61 4.92
CA ARG A 566 -4.87 33.05 5.19
C ARG A 566 -3.89 33.41 6.29
N TYR A 567 -3.95 32.69 7.42
CA TYR A 567 -3.03 32.90 8.53
C TYR A 567 -1.57 32.68 8.12
N ALA A 568 -1.26 31.61 7.38
CA ALA A 568 0.10 31.38 6.88
C ALA A 568 0.60 32.56 6.02
N ARG A 569 -0.18 32.95 5.00
CA ARG A 569 0.11 34.08 4.10
C ARG A 569 0.35 35.38 4.86
N GLU A 570 -0.57 35.76 5.76
CA GLU A 570 -0.52 37.03 6.49
C GLU A 570 0.58 37.05 7.58
N SER A 571 0.92 35.90 8.17
CA SER A 571 1.99 35.79 9.20
C SER A 571 3.37 35.43 8.63
N ARG A 572 3.49 35.33 7.30
CA ARG A 572 4.67 34.87 6.56
C ARG A 572 5.20 33.51 7.04
N THR A 573 4.30 32.63 7.49
CA THR A 573 4.66 31.32 8.03
C THR A 573 4.78 30.31 6.90
N PRO A 574 5.93 29.61 6.74
CA PRO A 574 6.16 28.61 5.69
C PRO A 574 4.97 27.69 5.44
N PHE A 575 4.52 27.61 4.19
CA PHE A 575 3.27 26.93 3.80
C PHE A 575 3.48 25.91 2.68
N LEU A 576 2.86 24.75 2.83
CA LEU A 576 2.68 23.75 1.77
C LEU A 576 1.21 23.32 1.66
N GLY A 577 0.57 23.63 0.54
CA GLY A 577 -0.74 23.08 0.16
C GLY A 577 -0.61 21.89 -0.77
N ILE A 578 -1.43 20.85 -0.57
CA ILE A 578 -1.42 19.61 -1.37
C ILE A 578 -2.84 19.33 -1.88
N CYS A 579 -3.02 19.21 -3.20
CA CYS A 579 -4.30 18.93 -3.86
C CYS A 579 -5.38 19.93 -3.39
N LEU A 580 -6.36 19.50 -2.59
CA LEU A 580 -7.36 20.39 -1.96
C LEU A 580 -6.72 21.56 -1.16
N GLY A 581 -5.47 21.45 -0.71
CA GLY A 581 -4.71 22.55 -0.09
C GLY A 581 -4.28 23.65 -1.06
N MET A 582 -4.02 23.32 -2.32
CA MET A 582 -3.82 24.32 -3.39
C MET A 582 -5.13 25.02 -3.73
N GLN A 583 -6.22 24.27 -3.89
CA GLN A 583 -7.55 24.82 -4.14
C GLN A 583 -8.02 25.75 -3.00
N ALA A 584 -7.79 25.37 -1.74
CA ALA A 584 -8.06 26.23 -0.59
C ALA A 584 -7.25 27.54 -0.61
N ALA A 585 -6.03 27.53 -1.14
CA ALA A 585 -5.20 28.73 -1.26
C ALA A 585 -5.68 29.67 -2.38
N VAL A 586 -6.09 29.13 -3.53
CA VAL A 586 -6.67 29.91 -4.63
C VAL A 586 -7.97 30.59 -4.19
N VAL A 587 -8.87 29.86 -3.51
CA VAL A 587 -10.12 30.42 -2.95
C VAL A 587 -9.83 31.45 -1.85
N GLU A 588 -8.83 31.23 -0.99
CA GLU A 588 -8.40 32.22 0.00
C GLU A 588 -7.96 33.53 -0.65
N TYR A 589 -7.12 33.44 -1.68
CA TYR A 589 -6.58 34.59 -2.39
C TYR A 589 -7.68 35.37 -3.13
N ALA A 590 -8.63 34.67 -3.77
CA ALA A 590 -9.78 35.30 -4.42
C ALA A 590 -10.64 36.09 -3.43
N ARG A 591 -10.99 35.49 -2.30
CA ARG A 591 -11.81 36.12 -1.25
C ARG A 591 -11.12 37.33 -0.60
N ASN A 592 -9.82 37.24 -0.32
CA ASN A 592 -9.12 38.18 0.57
C ASN A 592 -8.18 39.16 -0.14
N VAL A 593 -7.81 38.92 -1.40
CA VAL A 593 -6.92 39.80 -2.20
C VAL A 593 -7.62 40.34 -3.45
N LEU A 594 -8.33 39.49 -4.21
CA LEU A 594 -9.12 39.93 -5.37
C LEU A 594 -10.48 40.55 -4.99
N GLY A 595 -10.88 40.49 -3.72
CA GLY A 595 -12.17 41.02 -3.23
C GLY A 595 -13.40 40.22 -3.69
N ARG A 596 -13.21 39.03 -4.27
CA ARG A 596 -14.27 38.14 -4.76
C ARG A 596 -14.86 37.35 -3.59
N GLU A 597 -15.58 38.02 -2.67
CA GLU A 597 -16.03 37.46 -1.37
C GLU A 597 -16.77 36.11 -1.46
N ARG A 598 -17.59 35.93 -2.50
CA ARG A 598 -18.39 34.71 -2.73
C ARG A 598 -17.64 33.58 -3.47
N ALA A 599 -16.38 33.79 -3.83
CA ALA A 599 -15.60 32.81 -4.58
C ALA A 599 -15.49 31.45 -3.85
N ASP A 600 -15.67 30.33 -4.56
CA ASP A 600 -15.56 28.98 -3.99
C ASP A 600 -15.19 27.94 -5.08
N SER A 601 -15.25 26.65 -4.73
CA SER A 601 -15.10 25.51 -5.63
C SER A 601 -16.46 24.96 -6.08
N ALA A 602 -16.55 24.60 -7.36
CA ALA A 602 -17.66 23.85 -7.93
C ALA A 602 -17.79 22.41 -7.39
N GLU A 603 -16.91 21.97 -6.47
CA GLU A 603 -17.14 20.77 -5.64
C GLU A 603 -18.18 21.02 -4.52
N PHE A 604 -18.36 22.27 -4.09
CA PHE A 604 -19.11 22.62 -2.87
C PHE A 604 -20.30 23.56 -3.08
N GLU A 605 -20.33 24.31 -4.19
CA GLU A 605 -21.39 25.25 -4.55
C GLU A 605 -21.76 25.11 -6.04
N GLU A 606 -23.03 24.85 -6.33
CA GLU A 606 -23.54 24.68 -7.69
C GLU A 606 -23.93 26.02 -8.36
N ASN A 607 -24.06 27.10 -7.57
CA ASN A 607 -24.62 28.39 -8.00
C ASN A 607 -23.61 29.55 -7.85
N LEU A 608 -22.42 29.35 -8.40
CA LEU A 608 -21.37 30.36 -8.52
C LEU A 608 -21.51 31.12 -9.85
N ALA A 609 -21.26 32.43 -9.84
CA ALA A 609 -21.14 33.22 -11.06
C ALA A 609 -19.87 32.82 -11.84
N LYS A 610 -20.04 32.55 -13.14
CA LYS A 610 -18.96 32.05 -14.00
C LYS A 610 -17.87 33.11 -14.21
N ASP A 611 -16.62 32.68 -14.09
CA ASP A 611 -15.41 33.48 -14.24
C ASP A 611 -15.29 34.65 -13.22
N GLU A 612 -16.26 34.76 -12.31
CA GLU A 612 -16.38 35.74 -11.22
C GLU A 612 -16.20 35.07 -9.84
N GLU A 613 -16.86 33.93 -9.60
CA GLU A 613 -16.90 33.23 -8.31
C GLU A 613 -16.39 31.77 -8.39
N ASP A 614 -16.41 31.12 -9.56
CA ASP A 614 -16.00 29.71 -9.74
C ASP A 614 -14.47 29.52 -9.89
N CYS A 615 -13.72 29.86 -8.84
CA CYS A 615 -12.25 29.73 -8.80
C CYS A 615 -11.71 28.33 -9.14
N VAL A 616 -12.48 27.30 -8.82
CA VAL A 616 -12.10 25.89 -9.01
C VAL A 616 -13.27 25.16 -9.68
N VAL A 617 -13.02 24.58 -10.86
CA VAL A 617 -14.02 24.05 -11.78
C VAL A 617 -13.81 22.56 -12.05
N PHE A 618 -14.90 21.86 -12.40
CA PHE A 618 -14.84 20.44 -12.75
C PHE A 618 -14.28 20.26 -14.17
N MET A 619 -13.03 19.79 -14.27
CA MET A 619 -12.31 19.64 -15.54
C MET A 619 -11.63 18.25 -15.62
N PRO A 620 -12.42 17.17 -15.74
CA PRO A 620 -11.91 15.79 -15.78
C PRO A 620 -10.99 15.54 -16.98
N GLU A 621 -10.22 14.46 -16.91
CA GLU A 621 -9.49 13.96 -18.09
C GLU A 621 -10.47 13.25 -19.04
N GLY A 622 -10.44 13.64 -20.30
CA GLY A 622 -11.14 12.96 -21.39
C GLY A 622 -10.19 11.96 -22.06
N ASP A 623 -10.57 10.69 -22.02
CA ASP A 623 -9.84 9.58 -22.65
C ASP A 623 -10.60 9.11 -23.90
N ARG A 624 -9.88 8.56 -24.89
CA ARG A 624 -10.47 7.92 -26.07
C ARG A 624 -10.87 6.47 -25.80
N GLU A 625 -10.27 5.83 -24.79
CA GLU A 625 -10.54 4.44 -24.42
C GLU A 625 -11.58 4.32 -23.29
N ARG A 626 -11.61 5.28 -22.36
CA ARG A 626 -12.55 5.31 -21.22
C ARG A 626 -13.66 6.35 -21.42
N MET A 627 -14.90 5.88 -21.50
CA MET A 627 -16.07 6.77 -21.64
C MET A 627 -16.39 7.53 -20.34
N GLY A 628 -16.64 8.84 -20.46
CA GLY A 628 -17.03 9.72 -19.36
C GLY A 628 -15.90 10.64 -18.89
N GLY A 629 -16.18 11.47 -17.88
CA GLY A 629 -15.17 12.33 -17.27
C GLY A 629 -14.32 11.53 -16.28
N THR A 630 -13.08 11.19 -16.67
CA THR A 630 -12.16 10.42 -15.81
C THR A 630 -11.40 11.32 -14.83
N MET A 631 -10.86 10.72 -13.76
CA MET A 631 -10.10 11.43 -12.74
C MET A 631 -8.63 11.59 -13.20
N ARG A 632 -8.03 12.78 -13.00
CA ARG A 632 -6.59 12.99 -13.23
C ARG A 632 -5.83 12.17 -12.18
N LEU A 633 -5.20 11.10 -12.65
CA LEU A 633 -4.77 9.96 -11.83
C LEU A 633 -3.49 9.33 -12.35
N GLY A 634 -2.58 9.01 -11.44
CA GLY A 634 -1.26 8.44 -11.73
C GLY A 634 -0.21 9.52 -11.99
N ALA A 635 0.94 9.12 -12.53
CA ALA A 635 2.00 10.06 -12.86
C ALA A 635 1.61 10.96 -14.05
N ARG A 636 1.91 12.25 -13.96
CA ARG A 636 1.80 13.24 -15.05
C ARG A 636 3.05 14.10 -15.07
N GLU A 637 3.32 14.71 -16.21
CA GLU A 637 4.42 15.66 -16.37
C GLU A 637 3.94 17.10 -16.14
N THR A 638 4.56 17.77 -15.18
CA THR A 638 4.40 19.21 -14.93
C THR A 638 5.62 19.96 -15.46
N VAL A 639 5.39 21.02 -16.24
CA VAL A 639 6.42 21.96 -16.69
C VAL A 639 6.54 23.09 -15.66
N LEU A 640 7.76 23.37 -15.21
CA LEU A 640 8.06 24.38 -14.18
C LEU A 640 8.71 25.64 -14.79
N LYS A 641 8.09 26.79 -14.51
CA LYS A 641 8.53 28.14 -14.90
C LYS A 641 9.95 28.40 -14.42
N GLU A 642 10.80 28.88 -15.33
CA GLU A 642 12.18 29.30 -15.01
C GLU A 642 12.19 30.39 -13.93
N GLY A 643 13.12 30.30 -12.99
CA GLY A 643 13.23 31.25 -11.87
C GLY A 643 12.19 31.08 -10.75
N SER A 644 11.30 30.08 -10.80
CA SER A 644 10.37 29.78 -9.70
C SER A 644 11.07 29.12 -8.49
N LEU A 645 10.48 29.28 -7.30
CA LEU A 645 10.88 28.61 -6.07
C LEU A 645 10.67 27.09 -6.18
N ALA A 646 9.55 26.67 -6.78
CA ALA A 646 9.30 25.27 -7.11
C ALA A 646 10.42 24.68 -7.99
N ARG A 647 10.78 25.34 -9.10
CA ARG A 647 11.85 24.86 -10.00
C ARG A 647 13.20 24.76 -9.30
N ARG A 648 13.59 25.77 -8.51
CA ARG A 648 14.82 25.71 -7.69
C ARG A 648 14.81 24.53 -6.72
N ALA A 649 13.69 24.25 -6.07
CA ALA A 649 13.57 23.12 -5.14
C ALA A 649 13.84 21.77 -5.86
N TYR A 650 13.29 21.57 -7.06
CA TYR A 650 13.54 20.38 -7.89
C TYR A 650 14.91 20.36 -8.59
N GLY A 651 15.83 21.30 -8.30
CA GLY A 651 17.18 21.34 -8.88
C GLY A 651 17.23 21.97 -10.27
N ASP A 652 16.38 22.97 -10.51
CA ASP A 652 16.26 23.78 -11.74
C ASP A 652 15.87 23.02 -13.03
N VAL A 653 15.44 21.76 -12.90
CA VAL A 653 14.83 20.96 -13.97
C VAL A 653 13.56 21.61 -14.52
N GLU A 654 13.38 21.54 -15.85
CA GLU A 654 12.19 22.08 -16.53
C GLU A 654 10.92 21.25 -16.27
N ARG A 655 11.06 19.92 -16.13
CA ARG A 655 9.96 18.97 -16.10
C ARG A 655 10.09 18.04 -14.91
N VAL A 656 8.97 17.78 -14.25
CA VAL A 656 8.88 16.86 -13.10
C VAL A 656 7.73 15.87 -13.32
N MET A 657 7.93 14.63 -12.85
CA MET A 657 6.91 13.57 -12.88
C MET A 657 6.38 13.37 -11.45
N GLU A 658 5.12 13.73 -11.23
CA GLU A 658 4.46 13.63 -9.91
C GLU A 658 3.09 12.98 -10.04
N ARG A 659 2.56 12.45 -8.92
CA ARG A 659 1.34 11.62 -8.91
C ARG A 659 0.10 12.44 -8.57
N HIS A 660 -0.92 12.38 -9.42
CA HIS A 660 -2.19 13.10 -9.25
C HIS A 660 -3.31 12.18 -8.73
N ARG A 661 -4.32 12.79 -8.08
CA ARG A 661 -5.58 12.13 -7.67
C ARG A 661 -6.74 13.13 -7.47
N HIS A 662 -7.15 13.84 -8.53
CA HIS A 662 -8.18 14.88 -8.44
C HIS A 662 -9.07 14.99 -9.70
N ARG A 663 -10.17 15.74 -9.59
CA ARG A 663 -11.18 15.95 -10.65
C ARG A 663 -11.50 17.42 -10.95
N TYR A 664 -11.01 18.32 -10.11
CA TYR A 664 -11.25 19.75 -10.18
C TYR A 664 -9.91 20.46 -10.38
N GLU A 665 -9.91 21.51 -11.17
CA GLU A 665 -8.76 22.33 -11.57
C GLU A 665 -9.06 23.80 -11.26
N VAL A 666 -8.04 24.66 -11.24
CA VAL A 666 -8.24 26.12 -11.18
C VAL A 666 -8.92 26.59 -12.49
N ASN A 667 -9.88 27.52 -12.42
CA ASN A 667 -10.51 28.08 -13.62
C ASN A 667 -9.48 28.87 -14.46
N PRO A 668 -9.14 28.45 -15.70
CA PRO A 668 -8.14 29.11 -16.53
C PRO A 668 -8.48 30.57 -16.85
N ASN A 669 -9.77 30.92 -16.92
CA ASN A 669 -10.22 32.27 -17.23
C ASN A 669 -9.88 33.27 -16.11
N MET A 670 -9.69 32.80 -14.88
CA MET A 670 -9.34 33.63 -13.72
C MET A 670 -7.83 33.73 -13.47
N VAL A 671 -7.00 32.95 -14.18
CA VAL A 671 -5.55 32.87 -13.97
C VAL A 671 -4.86 34.23 -14.12
N HIS A 672 -5.30 35.05 -15.06
CA HIS A 672 -4.73 36.39 -15.31
C HIS A 672 -4.83 37.29 -14.07
N ASP A 673 -6.02 37.43 -13.49
CA ASP A 673 -6.28 38.26 -12.31
C ASP A 673 -5.42 37.85 -11.10
N PHE A 674 -5.23 36.54 -10.90
CA PHE A 674 -4.34 36.01 -9.86
C PHE A 674 -2.87 36.35 -10.14
N GLU A 675 -2.39 36.18 -11.38
CA GLU A 675 -1.00 36.49 -11.74
C GLU A 675 -0.71 37.99 -11.71
N GLU A 676 -1.68 38.87 -12.05
CA GLU A 676 -1.54 40.33 -11.87
C GLU A 676 -1.55 40.76 -10.40
N ALA A 677 -2.30 40.06 -9.53
CA ALA A 677 -2.34 40.35 -8.10
C ALA A 677 -1.13 39.81 -7.31
N GLY A 678 -0.36 38.89 -7.88
CA GLY A 678 0.89 38.36 -7.29
C GLY A 678 0.82 36.91 -6.77
N LEU A 679 -0.14 36.10 -7.24
CA LEU A 679 -0.17 34.65 -7.06
C LEU A 679 0.12 33.96 -8.40
N HIS A 680 1.29 33.33 -8.52
CA HIS A 680 1.78 32.86 -9.83
C HIS A 680 1.65 31.36 -10.02
N PHE A 681 1.15 30.94 -11.19
CA PHE A 681 1.01 29.53 -11.54
C PHE A 681 2.26 29.05 -12.29
N VAL A 682 3.23 28.62 -11.49
CA VAL A 682 4.58 28.26 -11.93
C VAL A 682 4.70 26.83 -12.44
N GLY A 683 3.76 25.94 -12.08
CA GLY A 683 3.66 24.58 -12.65
C GLY A 683 2.43 24.48 -13.54
N ARG A 684 2.59 23.96 -14.77
CA ARG A 684 1.49 23.75 -15.73
C ARG A 684 1.62 22.40 -16.45
N ASN A 685 0.50 21.81 -16.84
CA ASN A 685 0.45 20.51 -17.52
C ASN A 685 1.12 20.53 -18.91
N SER A 686 1.80 19.44 -19.29
CA SER A 686 2.47 19.32 -20.60
C SER A 686 1.62 18.69 -21.72
N ASP A 687 0.35 18.36 -21.49
CA ASP A 687 -0.53 17.60 -22.41
C ASP A 687 -0.97 18.34 -23.70
N GLY A 688 -0.30 19.45 -24.03
CA GLY A 688 -0.56 20.28 -25.21
C GLY A 688 -1.58 21.39 -25.00
N THR A 689 -2.34 21.37 -23.89
CA THR A 689 -3.24 22.48 -23.54
C THR A 689 -2.51 23.60 -22.79
N GLY A 690 -1.73 23.26 -21.75
CA GLY A 690 -1.18 24.23 -20.80
C GLY A 690 -2.23 24.92 -19.92
N GLU A 691 -3.49 24.43 -19.96
CA GLU A 691 -4.67 25.02 -19.30
C GLU A 691 -4.77 24.64 -17.81
N ARG A 692 -4.17 23.52 -17.39
CA ARG A 692 -4.21 23.09 -15.98
C ARG A 692 -3.03 23.69 -15.23
N MET A 693 -3.35 24.40 -14.16
CA MET A 693 -2.37 24.97 -13.25
C MET A 693 -2.09 23.99 -12.10
N GLU A 694 -0.84 23.56 -11.96
CA GLU A 694 -0.45 22.41 -11.12
C GLU A 694 0.44 22.79 -9.93
N VAL A 695 1.10 23.95 -9.96
CA VAL A 695 1.83 24.51 -8.81
C VAL A 695 1.64 26.03 -8.75
N ILE A 696 1.35 26.54 -7.56
CA ILE A 696 1.33 27.98 -7.23
C ILE A 696 2.42 28.35 -6.22
N GLU A 697 2.92 29.58 -6.34
CA GLU A 697 3.75 30.23 -5.33
C GLU A 697 3.47 31.75 -5.25
N LEU A 698 3.91 32.39 -4.16
CA LEU A 698 3.93 33.86 -4.02
C LEU A 698 5.31 34.39 -4.37
N ASP A 699 5.37 35.50 -5.11
CA ASP A 699 6.59 35.99 -5.75
C ASP A 699 7.61 36.57 -4.75
N SER A 700 8.88 36.20 -4.92
CA SER A 700 10.04 36.55 -4.07
C SER A 700 10.00 36.11 -2.57
N PRO A 701 11.15 35.65 -2.02
CA PRO A 701 11.35 35.56 -0.56
C PRO A 701 11.02 36.86 0.20
N ASP A 702 11.11 38.02 -0.47
CA ASP A 702 10.77 39.34 0.08
C ASP A 702 9.28 39.47 0.44
N VAL A 703 8.37 38.79 -0.27
CA VAL A 703 6.93 38.76 0.07
C VAL A 703 6.63 37.64 1.06
N HIS A 704 7.11 36.42 0.80
CA HIS A 704 6.89 35.27 1.66
C HIS A 704 8.07 34.29 1.61
N PRO A 705 8.62 33.82 2.75
CA PRO A 705 9.83 33.00 2.76
C PRO A 705 9.65 31.64 2.06
N TYR A 706 8.49 31.03 2.21
CA TYR A 706 8.10 29.83 1.47
C TYR A 706 6.57 29.70 1.43
N PHE A 707 5.93 30.00 0.30
CA PHE A 707 4.51 29.73 0.09
C PHE A 707 4.40 28.96 -1.22
N VAL A 708 4.15 27.66 -1.13
CA VAL A 708 3.97 26.80 -2.30
C VAL A 708 2.73 25.96 -2.10
N ALA A 709 1.96 25.71 -3.16
CA ALA A 709 1.01 24.61 -3.15
C ALA A 709 1.01 23.89 -4.50
N ALA A 710 0.80 22.59 -4.47
CA ALA A 710 0.77 21.73 -5.66
C ALA A 710 -0.54 20.96 -5.74
N GLN A 711 -0.99 20.71 -6.96
CA GLN A 711 -2.23 19.96 -7.25
C GLN A 711 -1.99 18.44 -7.25
N PHE A 712 -0.74 18.01 -7.49
CA PHE A 712 -0.27 16.65 -7.28
C PHE A 712 0.03 16.32 -5.80
N HIS A 713 0.39 15.07 -5.54
CA HIS A 713 0.68 14.50 -4.22
C HIS A 713 2.19 14.21 -4.04
N PRO A 714 3.03 15.21 -3.68
CA PRO A 714 4.47 15.04 -3.50
C PRO A 714 4.85 14.04 -2.39
N GLU A 715 3.90 13.67 -1.52
CA GLU A 715 4.09 12.70 -0.45
C GLU A 715 4.31 11.27 -0.97
N PHE A 716 3.80 10.94 -2.16
CA PHE A 716 3.93 9.59 -2.75
C PHE A 716 5.31 9.35 -3.37
N THR A 717 5.94 10.37 -3.96
CA THR A 717 7.27 10.29 -4.59
C THR A 717 8.43 10.43 -3.58
N SER A 718 8.18 10.98 -2.40
CA SER A 718 9.17 11.13 -1.32
C SER A 718 9.79 9.78 -0.87
N ARG A 719 11.12 9.74 -0.70
CA ARG A 719 11.90 8.57 -0.23
C ARG A 719 12.80 8.96 0.97
N PRO A 720 13.24 8.02 1.83
CA PRO A 720 14.06 8.35 3.00
C PRO A 720 15.44 8.92 2.64
N GLU A 721 16.08 8.36 1.61
CA GLU A 721 17.39 8.81 1.10
C GLU A 721 17.27 10.02 0.14
N ARG A 722 16.05 10.32 -0.34
CA ARG A 722 15.74 11.43 -1.25
C ARG A 722 14.34 11.97 -0.94
N PRO A 723 14.19 12.91 0.02
CA PRO A 723 12.90 13.52 0.32
C PRO A 723 12.34 14.22 -0.92
N ASN A 724 11.02 14.37 -1.00
CA ASN A 724 10.42 15.20 -2.04
C ASN A 724 10.81 16.68 -1.83
N PRO A 725 11.28 17.39 -2.87
CA PRO A 725 11.73 18.78 -2.76
C PRO A 725 10.76 19.75 -2.10
N LEU A 726 9.44 19.62 -2.31
CA LEU A 726 8.46 20.56 -1.77
C LEU A 726 8.28 20.44 -0.25
N PHE A 727 8.53 19.25 0.31
CA PHE A 727 8.58 19.05 1.77
C PHE A 727 9.94 19.45 2.36
N TYR A 728 11.03 19.26 1.60
CA TYR A 728 12.37 19.71 2.01
C TYR A 728 12.45 21.24 2.10
N GLY A 729 11.98 21.95 1.07
CA GLY A 729 11.93 23.42 1.05
C GLY A 729 11.11 24.01 2.19
N LEU A 730 9.94 23.41 2.49
CA LEU A 730 9.11 23.81 3.64
C LEU A 730 9.90 23.74 4.96
N LEU A 731 10.55 22.61 5.24
CA LEU A 731 11.23 22.40 6.51
C LEU A 731 12.53 23.21 6.61
N GLN A 732 13.23 23.43 5.50
CA GLN A 732 14.36 24.35 5.45
C GLN A 732 13.92 25.78 5.77
N ALA A 733 12.85 26.29 5.14
CA ALA A 733 12.31 27.62 5.45
C ALA A 733 11.79 27.74 6.90
N SER A 734 11.21 26.67 7.47
CA SER A 734 10.88 26.61 8.90
C SER A 734 12.11 26.62 9.81
N LYS A 735 13.20 25.92 9.44
CA LYS A 735 14.50 25.95 10.13
C LYS A 735 15.06 27.37 10.18
N ASP A 736 15.02 28.08 9.05
CA ASP A 736 15.59 29.42 8.90
C ASP A 736 14.74 30.46 9.67
N ARG A 737 13.41 30.29 9.73
CA ARG A 737 12.50 31.09 10.59
C ARG A 737 12.85 30.94 12.08
N VAL A 738 13.09 29.70 12.54
CA VAL A 738 13.51 29.43 13.94
C VAL A 738 14.90 30.02 14.21
N GLY A 739 15.83 29.87 13.26
CA GLY A 739 17.18 30.44 13.36
C GLY A 739 17.19 31.97 13.50
N ALA A 740 16.38 32.66 12.69
CA ALA A 740 16.23 34.12 12.75
C ALA A 740 15.60 34.57 14.09
N GLY A 741 14.56 33.87 14.56
CA GLY A 741 13.89 34.18 15.83
C GLY A 741 14.75 34.00 17.08
N GLY A 742 15.83 33.20 17.01
CA GLY A 742 16.75 33.00 18.12
C GLY A 742 17.80 34.10 18.32
N GLY A 743 17.93 35.05 17.39
CA GLY A 743 19.04 36.02 17.37
C GLY A 743 18.86 37.27 18.22
N ASP A 744 17.61 37.72 18.44
CA ASP A 744 17.31 39.09 18.90
C ASP A 744 16.55 39.14 20.25
N GLY A 745 16.66 38.08 21.05
CA GLY A 745 16.06 37.99 22.39
C GLY A 745 16.85 38.68 23.50
N GLY A 746 17.79 39.58 23.16
CA GLY A 746 18.80 40.10 24.08
C GLY A 746 19.09 41.60 23.92
N VAL A 747 18.44 42.41 24.76
CA VAL A 747 18.62 43.87 24.92
C VAL A 747 17.98 44.73 23.80
N MET A 748 16.71 45.09 23.99
CA MET A 748 16.33 46.38 24.60
C MET A 748 15.08 46.24 25.47
#